data_AF-A0A2N5JB19-F1
#
_entry.id   AF-A0A2N5JB19-F1
#
_cell.length_a   1.000
_cell.length_b   1.000
_cell.length_c   1.000
_cell.angle_alpha   90.00
_cell.angle_beta   90.00
_cell.angle_gamma   90.00
#
_symmetry.space_group_name_H-M   'P 1'
#
loop_
_entity.id
_entity.type
_entity.pdbx_description
1 polymer ?
#
loop_
_entity_poly.entity_id
_entity_poly.type
_entity_poly.pdbx_seq_one_letter_code
_entity_poly.pdbx_strand_id
1 'polypeptide(L)'
;MQREKPTGGGVADTTVTLPAASKNVAAVDGKTYPTLAEAITAAQAGQTVTLTANSDERVSIDKKLNITAEKGVSFAGTVKFTRGADGSSVKGVTFDRPAAGAEGNFNAVELENVKDVTVSGNVFNSPSALFRGKEWQYNGVYVRGSVNLTIEDNEFNLGRLNDTNGSGDVSADVNSNQAVNLVGWGNNNIHDVTIKNNRVTVTAPAAEATRVGSVQLLIAMGNSSTADKYGIQNVTVEGNTYDAAADPENYNTRFAGLANIKGIKFVNNKVSNAAKGIAQSVWQGSTSSSADVSVSGDEYTNVESEFEADTNQTTGALLTDANNKTTSYGWIVDAVAAANKLDGATLTMLKSVDNHSQYTFDTKVTVAARSGVKFNGSIRLKASGSKVSGVNFVIDNNDLTFKDGKLQPGAVQQSVIVSNKAKNVEIADNTFSIPSVYKGDYDFQPSSVWLEQGVDGTNIHDNDFELGRAHYNSAVGINFVGGATPITNTTVNDNTVTFTKDAPNVKNGDAMFVVANGNTDGKYGVQNVTASGNRIDGTGLATRDYAVAISDVKGLHLTDNKVTGTYMALSYSSWAGKTSASTDIVLKSNTLKDNVADVYLDALFNTGEMTAKDIVYGGGKESNVIVRSKYEAKAPYVNGLAFAGWYTDATFTTPAKAGSENVVPKLMPVDQAYKIQFLGGSLRVDNPQVKDTANLRFSYRTKLDKGLTYESAGWSFDIKPGSSSFYPYAADAMNPYVDADGYTVNNLVLTNVPKDQYDTAVRVRMNLKYKTPDGTFVNVLDPVEQSRSVNQVANAIVNDKTVSSEVKNFAQGLLDASLALQ
;
A
#
# COMPACT_ATOMS: atom_id res chain seq x y z
N MET A 1 -40.13 22.24 82.17
CA MET A 1 -39.77 23.59 82.68
C MET A 1 -39.89 24.57 81.53
N GLN A 2 -40.42 25.77 81.83
CA GLN A 2 -40.12 27.09 81.26
C GLN A 2 -39.98 27.24 79.71
N ARG A 3 -40.89 27.95 79.03
CA ARG A 3 -41.02 29.43 78.87
C ARG A 3 -39.98 29.99 77.87
N GLU A 4 -40.27 30.94 76.97
CA GLU A 4 -41.53 31.67 76.66
C GLU A 4 -41.50 32.27 75.22
N LYS A 5 -42.64 32.84 74.80
CA LYS A 5 -42.91 33.70 73.62
C LYS A 5 -42.23 35.11 73.77
N PRO A 6 -42.43 36.15 72.90
CA PRO A 6 -43.42 36.41 71.82
C PRO A 6 -42.74 36.63 70.45
N THR A 7 -43.28 37.24 69.37
CA THR A 7 -44.51 38.03 69.03
C THR A 7 -44.82 37.77 67.51
N GLY A 8 -45.85 38.27 66.82
CA GLY A 8 -46.99 39.15 67.11
C GLY A 8 -47.06 40.36 66.16
N GLY A 9 -47.93 40.31 65.14
CA GLY A 9 -48.15 41.40 64.20
C GLY A 9 -49.00 40.96 63.00
N GLY A 10 -50.30 41.24 63.03
CA GLY A 10 -51.22 40.91 61.94
C GLY A 10 -51.71 42.17 61.23
N VAL A 11 -51.96 42.04 59.93
CA VAL A 11 -52.85 42.91 59.15
C VAL A 11 -53.73 41.99 58.32
N ALA A 12 -55.04 42.19 58.36
CA ALA A 12 -55.95 41.51 57.45
C ALA A 12 -55.90 42.22 56.09
N ASP A 13 -55.70 41.47 55.02
CA ASP A 13 -55.97 41.96 53.66
C ASP A 13 -57.07 41.10 53.02
N THR A 14 -58.05 41.78 52.45
CA THR A 14 -59.26 41.21 51.89
C THR A 14 -59.02 40.75 50.46
N THR A 15 -58.52 39.53 50.27
CA THR A 15 -58.57 38.88 48.97
C THR A 15 -60.02 38.48 48.64
N VAL A 16 -60.67 39.32 47.85
CA VAL A 16 -61.87 38.94 47.10
C VAL A 16 -61.47 37.81 46.15
N THR A 17 -61.91 36.58 46.43
CA THR A 17 -61.75 35.45 45.52
C THR A 17 -62.65 35.64 44.30
N LEU A 18 -62.19 36.42 43.32
CA LEU A 18 -62.74 36.34 41.97
C LEU A 18 -62.52 34.91 41.45
N PRO A 19 -63.52 34.29 40.79
CA PRO A 19 -63.29 33.02 40.13
C PRO A 19 -62.20 33.21 39.09
N ALA A 20 -61.15 32.38 39.15
CA ALA A 20 -60.15 32.34 38.08
C ALA A 20 -60.87 32.03 36.77
N ALA A 21 -60.81 32.96 35.81
CA ALA A 21 -61.37 32.71 34.49
C ALA A 21 -60.69 31.46 33.92
N SER A 22 -61.48 30.44 33.58
CA SER A 22 -60.98 29.21 32.96
C SER A 22 -60.27 29.58 31.66
N LYS A 23 -58.94 29.63 31.69
CA LYS A 23 -58.14 30.04 30.55
C LYS A 23 -58.21 28.91 29.53
N ASN A 24 -58.97 29.13 28.46
CA ASN A 24 -59.11 28.13 27.41
C ASN A 24 -57.74 27.78 26.82
N VAL A 25 -57.43 26.48 26.83
CA VAL A 25 -56.12 25.91 26.50
C VAL A 25 -55.95 25.72 25.00
N ALA A 26 -57.03 25.44 24.28
CA ALA A 26 -56.98 25.15 22.85
C ALA A 26 -58.17 25.75 22.08
N ALA A 27 -58.00 25.87 20.76
CA ALA A 27 -59.01 26.39 19.84
C ALA A 27 -59.14 25.52 18.58
N VAL A 28 -60.35 25.42 18.05
CA VAL A 28 -60.68 24.77 16.77
C VAL A 28 -61.71 25.64 16.07
N ASP A 29 -61.43 26.03 14.82
CA ASP A 29 -62.34 26.85 14.00
C ASP A 29 -62.87 28.12 14.71
N GLY A 30 -61.96 28.82 15.39
CA GLY A 30 -62.25 30.03 16.18
C GLY A 30 -62.98 29.79 17.52
N LYS A 31 -63.49 28.58 17.79
CA LYS A 31 -64.09 28.23 19.08
C LYS A 31 -63.00 27.73 20.04
N THR A 32 -63.01 28.26 21.26
CA THR A 32 -62.04 27.94 22.32
C THR A 32 -62.60 26.91 23.31
N TYR A 33 -61.70 26.12 23.91
CA TYR A 33 -62.01 24.98 24.79
C TYR A 33 -61.13 25.01 26.06
N PRO A 34 -61.67 24.67 27.24
CA PRO A 34 -60.92 24.56 28.49
C PRO A 34 -59.69 23.64 28.45
N THR A 35 -59.72 22.57 27.63
CA THR A 35 -58.66 21.54 27.55
C THR A 35 -58.32 21.21 26.09
N LEU A 36 -57.10 20.71 25.84
CA LEU A 36 -56.71 20.17 24.53
C LEU A 36 -57.53 18.91 24.19
N ALA A 37 -57.85 18.08 25.18
CA ALA A 37 -58.69 16.89 25.01
C ALA A 37 -60.11 17.23 24.51
N GLU A 38 -60.76 18.27 25.04
CA GLU A 38 -62.06 18.74 24.57
C GLU A 38 -61.98 19.29 23.14
N ALA A 39 -60.93 20.05 22.83
CA ALA A 39 -60.70 20.57 21.48
C ALA A 39 -60.52 19.44 20.45
N ILE A 40 -59.70 18.43 20.76
CA ILE A 40 -59.53 17.23 19.92
C ILE A 40 -60.86 16.48 19.76
N THR A 41 -61.65 16.36 20.83
CA THR A 41 -62.96 15.69 20.79
C THR A 41 -63.91 16.42 19.83
N ALA A 42 -63.98 17.75 19.93
CA ALA A 42 -64.85 18.58 19.09
C ALA A 42 -64.38 18.75 17.64
N ALA A 43 -63.08 18.59 17.35
CA ALA A 43 -62.52 18.74 16.02
C ALA A 43 -63.02 17.67 15.03
N GLN A 44 -63.33 18.09 13.81
CA GLN A 44 -63.61 17.22 12.67
C GLN A 44 -62.31 16.78 11.99
N ALA A 45 -62.35 15.63 11.30
CA ALA A 45 -61.18 15.11 10.59
C ALA A 45 -60.66 16.12 9.54
N GLY A 46 -59.36 16.40 9.57
CA GLY A 46 -58.68 17.38 8.74
C GLY A 46 -58.58 18.79 9.34
N GLN A 47 -59.28 19.09 10.45
CA GLN A 47 -59.18 20.40 11.11
C GLN A 47 -57.86 20.58 11.88
N THR A 48 -57.54 21.85 12.15
CA THR A 48 -56.42 22.25 13.00
C THR A 48 -56.89 22.56 14.42
N VAL A 49 -56.19 22.00 15.41
CA VAL A 49 -56.31 22.32 16.83
C VAL A 49 -55.11 23.15 17.24
N THR A 50 -55.35 24.37 17.72
CA THR A 50 -54.30 25.31 18.14
C THR A 50 -54.26 25.42 19.65
N LEU A 51 -53.11 25.17 20.28
CA LEU A 51 -52.84 25.50 21.68
C LEU A 51 -52.72 27.01 21.86
N THR A 52 -53.57 27.58 22.70
CA THR A 52 -53.68 29.02 23.04
C THR A 52 -53.20 29.35 24.46
N ALA A 53 -52.91 28.32 25.26
CA ALA A 53 -52.25 28.45 26.56
C ALA A 53 -51.46 27.17 26.89
N ASN A 54 -50.51 27.27 27.83
CA ASN A 54 -49.69 26.14 28.24
C ASN A 54 -50.55 25.03 28.86
N SER A 55 -50.19 23.77 28.60
CA SER A 55 -50.88 22.57 29.10
C SER A 55 -49.90 21.41 29.25
N ASP A 56 -50.19 20.48 30.16
CA ASP A 56 -49.43 19.26 30.44
C ASP A 56 -50.24 17.97 30.17
N GLU A 57 -51.36 18.09 29.44
CA GLU A 57 -52.31 17.00 29.19
C GLU A 57 -51.69 15.80 28.44
N ARG A 58 -52.10 14.57 28.79
CA ARG A 58 -51.88 13.38 27.95
C ARG A 58 -53.09 13.15 27.05
N VAL A 59 -52.96 13.45 25.76
CA VAL A 59 -54.05 13.35 24.77
C VAL A 59 -53.80 12.23 23.77
N SER A 60 -54.88 11.65 23.24
CA SER A 60 -54.85 10.66 22.16
C SER A 60 -55.71 11.12 20.99
N ILE A 61 -55.22 10.91 19.78
CA ILE A 61 -55.82 11.32 18.51
C ILE A 61 -55.99 10.07 17.65
N ASP A 62 -57.24 9.80 17.25
CA ASP A 62 -57.69 8.62 16.48
C ASP A 62 -58.31 8.98 15.12
N LYS A 63 -58.21 10.26 14.73
CA LYS A 63 -58.74 10.86 13.50
C LYS A 63 -57.75 11.88 12.98
N LYS A 64 -57.66 12.04 11.66
CA LYS A 64 -56.75 13.00 11.02
C LYS A 64 -56.91 14.40 11.63
N LEU A 65 -55.87 14.98 12.22
CA LEU A 65 -55.86 16.34 12.76
C LEU A 65 -54.49 17.02 12.57
N ASN A 66 -54.47 18.35 12.56
CA ASN A 66 -53.23 19.12 12.64
C ASN A 66 -53.14 19.77 14.02
N ILE A 67 -52.04 19.61 14.73
CA ILE A 67 -51.81 20.23 16.05
C ILE A 67 -50.79 21.35 15.88
N THR A 68 -51.13 22.56 16.34
CA THR A 68 -50.25 23.74 16.31
C THR A 68 -50.29 24.49 17.65
N ALA A 69 -49.38 25.44 17.87
CA ALA A 69 -49.40 26.31 19.05
C ALA A 69 -49.26 27.79 18.66
N GLU A 70 -49.83 28.68 19.49
CA GLU A 70 -49.53 30.11 19.43
C GLU A 70 -48.11 30.41 19.91
N LYS A 71 -47.55 31.53 19.45
CA LYS A 71 -46.16 31.91 19.79
C LYS A 71 -45.98 32.09 21.29
N GLY A 72 -45.07 31.32 21.88
CA GLY A 72 -44.75 31.36 23.31
C GLY A 72 -45.64 30.47 24.18
N VAL A 73 -46.55 29.69 23.58
CA VAL A 73 -47.25 28.60 24.25
C VAL A 73 -46.37 27.35 24.20
N SER A 74 -46.24 26.67 25.35
CA SER A 74 -45.54 25.39 25.45
C SER A 74 -46.42 24.28 26.03
N PHE A 75 -46.08 23.04 25.69
CA PHE A 75 -46.83 21.84 26.03
C PHE A 75 -45.94 20.84 26.76
N ALA A 76 -46.32 20.46 27.98
CA ALA A 76 -45.53 19.56 28.83
C ALA A 76 -46.11 18.14 28.98
N GLY A 77 -47.08 17.80 28.13
CA GLY A 77 -47.75 16.51 28.11
C GLY A 77 -47.30 15.60 26.97
N THR A 78 -48.15 14.65 26.60
CA THR A 78 -47.94 13.74 25.47
C THR A 78 -49.05 13.91 24.44
N VAL A 79 -48.68 14.10 23.17
CA VAL A 79 -49.60 13.98 22.03
C VAL A 79 -49.41 12.61 21.38
N LYS A 80 -50.39 11.72 21.55
CA LYS A 80 -50.37 10.36 20.97
C LYS A 80 -51.27 10.27 19.74
N PHE A 81 -50.71 9.91 18.60
CA PHE A 81 -51.44 9.55 17.39
C PHE A 81 -51.62 8.03 17.32
N THR A 82 -52.85 7.59 17.05
CA THR A 82 -53.25 6.19 16.96
C THR A 82 -54.02 5.91 15.66
N ARG A 83 -54.27 4.63 15.39
CA ARG A 83 -55.01 4.15 14.20
C ARG A 83 -56.22 5.04 13.87
N GLY A 84 -56.23 5.58 12.65
CA GLY A 84 -57.27 6.50 12.15
C GLY A 84 -56.80 7.95 12.07
N ALA A 85 -55.70 8.30 12.76
CA ALA A 85 -55.04 9.60 12.66
C ALA A 85 -54.07 9.73 11.48
N ASP A 86 -54.30 8.97 10.40
CA ASP A 86 -53.45 8.98 9.21
C ASP A 86 -53.47 10.36 8.51
N GLY A 87 -52.32 10.81 8.01
CA GLY A 87 -52.21 12.11 7.35
C GLY A 87 -52.29 13.32 8.29
N SER A 88 -52.09 13.12 9.60
CA SER A 88 -52.06 14.17 10.64
C SER A 88 -50.75 14.95 10.65
N SER A 89 -50.69 16.05 11.41
CA SER A 89 -49.43 16.75 11.67
C SER A 89 -49.32 17.35 13.08
N VAL A 90 -48.09 17.56 13.53
CA VAL A 90 -47.73 18.39 14.71
C VAL A 90 -46.73 19.44 14.24
N LYS A 91 -47.08 20.73 14.35
CA LYS A 91 -46.27 21.81 13.80
C LYS A 91 -46.15 23.04 14.69
N GLY A 92 -44.93 23.52 14.88
CA GLY A 92 -44.67 24.79 15.59
C GLY A 92 -44.95 24.76 17.09
N VAL A 93 -44.97 23.58 17.71
CA VAL A 93 -45.21 23.39 19.14
C VAL A 93 -43.88 23.39 19.90
N THR A 94 -43.81 24.10 21.03
CA THR A 94 -42.72 23.94 21.99
C THR A 94 -43.12 22.87 23.00
N PHE A 95 -42.49 21.71 22.95
CA PHE A 95 -42.61 20.63 23.92
C PHE A 95 -41.59 20.82 25.05
N ASP A 96 -42.06 21.17 26.24
CA ASP A 96 -41.22 21.23 27.44
C ASP A 96 -41.32 19.91 28.20
N ARG A 97 -40.22 19.41 28.78
CA ARG A 97 -40.29 18.28 29.70
C ARG A 97 -41.02 18.70 31.00
N PRO A 98 -42.02 17.94 31.49
CA PRO A 98 -42.70 18.27 32.74
C PRO A 98 -41.76 18.19 33.95
N ALA A 99 -41.94 19.08 34.92
CA ALA A 99 -41.07 19.19 36.10
C ALA A 99 -41.26 18.08 37.14
N ALA A 100 -42.37 17.32 37.06
CA ALA A 100 -42.58 16.10 37.82
C ALA A 100 -42.18 14.91 36.94
N GLY A 101 -41.15 14.16 37.32
CA GLY A 101 -40.66 13.04 36.51
C GLY A 101 -41.69 11.91 36.39
N ALA A 102 -41.89 11.43 35.17
CA ALA A 102 -42.66 10.22 34.93
C ALA A 102 -41.93 8.99 35.48
N GLU A 103 -42.67 7.97 35.91
CA GLU A 103 -42.08 6.64 36.15
C GLU A 103 -41.98 5.92 34.80
N GLY A 104 -40.78 5.48 34.40
CA GLY A 104 -40.57 4.79 33.13
C GLY A 104 -40.12 5.71 31.99
N ASN A 105 -40.82 5.64 30.86
CA ASN A 105 -40.45 6.34 29.63
C ASN A 105 -41.38 7.53 29.37
N PHE A 106 -40.83 8.70 29.05
CA PHE A 106 -41.60 9.86 28.60
C PHE A 106 -41.52 10.03 27.08
N ASN A 107 -42.66 10.29 26.44
CA ASN A 107 -42.78 10.58 25.01
C ASN A 107 -43.49 11.94 24.86
N ALA A 108 -42.89 12.91 24.19
CA ALA A 108 -43.57 14.18 23.89
C ALA A 108 -44.58 14.00 22.73
N VAL A 109 -44.14 13.39 21.63
CA VAL A 109 -45.00 12.92 20.52
C VAL A 109 -44.87 11.40 20.39
N GLU A 110 -46.01 10.70 20.29
CA GLU A 110 -46.07 9.24 20.24
C GLU A 110 -46.87 8.79 18.99
N LEU A 111 -46.23 8.09 18.04
CA LEU A 111 -46.81 7.68 16.76
C LEU A 111 -47.01 6.16 16.71
N GLU A 112 -48.20 5.67 17.06
CA GLU A 112 -48.49 4.23 17.17
C GLU A 112 -49.55 3.73 16.17
N ASN A 113 -49.12 2.90 15.22
CA ASN A 113 -49.95 2.32 14.15
C ASN A 113 -50.65 3.37 13.24
N VAL A 114 -49.87 4.36 12.78
CA VAL A 114 -50.33 5.45 11.89
C VAL A 114 -49.48 5.56 10.63
N LYS A 115 -50.00 6.21 9.59
CA LYS A 115 -49.23 6.54 8.38
C LYS A 115 -49.39 7.99 7.93
N ASP A 116 -48.47 8.44 7.08
CA ASP A 116 -48.52 9.75 6.42
C ASP A 116 -48.46 10.94 7.41
N VAL A 117 -47.90 10.75 8.61
CA VAL A 117 -47.85 11.78 9.68
C VAL A 117 -46.57 12.60 9.62
N THR A 118 -46.70 13.92 9.77
CA THR A 118 -45.58 14.88 9.79
C THR A 118 -45.41 15.54 11.16
N VAL A 119 -44.19 15.51 11.72
CA VAL A 119 -43.80 16.25 12.93
C VAL A 119 -42.75 17.28 12.50
N SER A 120 -43.11 18.57 12.43
CA SER A 120 -42.20 19.59 11.88
C SER A 120 -42.15 20.96 12.56
N GLY A 121 -40.97 21.59 12.55
CA GLY A 121 -40.79 22.94 13.09
C GLY A 121 -41.07 23.06 14.60
N ASN A 122 -41.00 21.97 15.35
CA ASN A 122 -41.24 21.93 16.79
C ASN A 122 -39.92 22.15 17.57
N VAL A 123 -40.03 22.53 18.84
CA VAL A 123 -38.89 22.65 19.76
C VAL A 123 -39.11 21.68 20.91
N PHE A 124 -38.14 20.82 21.23
CA PHE A 124 -38.22 19.82 22.29
C PHE A 124 -37.18 20.11 23.37
N ASN A 125 -37.61 20.57 24.54
CA ASN A 125 -36.75 20.97 25.65
C ASN A 125 -36.72 19.89 26.74
N SER A 126 -35.61 19.17 26.85
CA SER A 126 -35.33 18.20 27.92
C SER A 126 -33.92 18.42 28.54
N PRO A 127 -33.62 19.64 29.06
CA PRO A 127 -32.32 19.97 29.63
C PRO A 127 -32.05 19.27 30.98
N SER A 128 -30.76 19.04 31.24
CA SER A 128 -30.20 18.27 32.39
C SER A 128 -30.67 18.67 33.79
N ALA A 129 -31.20 19.88 33.97
CA ALA A 129 -31.68 20.38 35.26
C ALA A 129 -33.09 19.90 35.65
N LEU A 130 -33.86 19.33 34.71
CA LEU A 130 -35.28 18.94 34.93
C LEU A 130 -35.47 17.48 35.39
N PHE A 131 -34.39 16.74 35.59
CA PHE A 131 -34.46 15.30 35.86
C PHE A 131 -34.67 15.02 37.35
N ARG A 132 -35.93 15.02 37.79
CA ARG A 132 -36.36 14.71 39.17
C ARG A 132 -37.48 13.66 39.17
N GLY A 133 -37.13 12.38 39.17
CA GLY A 133 -38.07 11.25 39.22
C GLY A 133 -37.50 9.97 38.62
N LYS A 134 -38.26 8.86 38.71
CA LYS A 134 -37.88 7.51 38.24
C LYS A 134 -37.96 7.33 36.72
N GLU A 135 -37.55 8.33 35.95
CA GLU A 135 -37.53 8.25 34.50
C GLU A 135 -36.16 7.73 34.05
N TRP A 136 -36.16 6.80 33.10
CA TRP A 136 -34.95 6.19 32.53
C TRP A 136 -34.84 6.45 31.01
N GLN A 137 -35.88 7.00 30.38
CA GLN A 137 -35.81 7.38 28.96
C GLN A 137 -36.75 8.53 28.59
N TYR A 138 -36.21 9.55 27.92
CA TYR A 138 -36.98 10.58 27.21
C TYR A 138 -36.94 10.33 25.69
N ASN A 139 -38.09 10.50 25.03
CA ASN A 139 -38.21 10.53 23.57
C ASN A 139 -38.94 11.80 23.14
N GLY A 140 -38.32 12.62 22.28
CA GLY A 140 -39.00 13.73 21.61
C GLY A 140 -40.11 13.21 20.69
N VAL A 141 -39.73 12.31 19.77
CA VAL A 141 -40.65 11.55 18.93
C VAL A 141 -40.44 10.05 19.13
N TYR A 142 -41.47 9.34 19.57
CA TYR A 142 -41.51 7.88 19.69
C TYR A 142 -42.34 7.28 18.55
N VAL A 143 -41.87 6.21 17.91
CA VAL A 143 -42.53 5.56 16.77
C VAL A 143 -42.63 4.05 16.93
N ARG A 144 -43.81 3.49 16.66
CA ARG A 144 -44.08 2.04 16.67
C ARG A 144 -45.20 1.67 15.69
N GLY A 145 -45.00 0.65 14.85
CA GLY A 145 -46.04 0.16 13.92
C GLY A 145 -46.45 1.14 12.81
N SER A 146 -45.66 2.19 12.58
CA SER A 146 -46.05 3.37 11.80
C SER A 146 -45.14 3.56 10.58
N VAL A 147 -45.70 4.05 9.47
CA VAL A 147 -45.06 4.01 8.14
C VAL A 147 -45.24 5.32 7.35
N ASN A 148 -44.38 5.60 6.38
CA ASN A 148 -44.41 6.84 5.58
C ASN A 148 -44.47 8.11 6.45
N LEU A 149 -43.46 8.31 7.30
CA LEU A 149 -43.42 9.39 8.30
C LEU A 149 -42.38 10.46 7.94
N THR A 150 -42.67 11.72 8.28
CA THR A 150 -41.71 12.82 8.14
C THR A 150 -41.47 13.52 9.47
N ILE A 151 -40.21 13.61 9.90
CA ILE A 151 -39.76 14.32 11.10
C ILE A 151 -38.74 15.37 10.62
N GLU A 152 -39.17 16.62 10.41
CA GLU A 152 -38.38 17.64 9.70
C GLU A 152 -38.28 18.98 10.43
N ASP A 153 -37.14 19.66 10.30
CA ASP A 153 -36.93 21.04 10.77
C ASP A 153 -37.20 21.27 12.28
N ASN A 154 -37.09 20.24 13.14
CA ASN A 154 -37.30 20.37 14.59
C ASN A 154 -35.99 20.67 15.35
N GLU A 155 -36.08 21.42 16.45
CA GLU A 155 -34.96 21.62 17.40
C GLU A 155 -35.15 20.74 18.65
N PHE A 156 -34.09 20.07 19.09
CA PHE A 156 -34.06 19.22 20.27
C PHE A 156 -32.93 19.67 21.21
N ASN A 157 -33.30 20.17 22.38
CA ASN A 157 -32.38 20.65 23.41
C ASN A 157 -32.34 19.62 24.55
N LEU A 158 -31.39 18.69 24.51
CA LEU A 158 -31.37 17.48 25.33
C LEU A 158 -30.19 17.49 26.32
N GLY A 159 -30.41 17.14 27.59
CA GLY A 159 -29.34 16.96 28.59
C GLY A 159 -29.11 15.50 28.98
N ARG A 160 -28.27 15.26 30.00
CA ARG A 160 -28.15 13.95 30.68
C ARG A 160 -29.32 13.71 31.65
N LEU A 161 -29.69 12.44 31.89
CA LEU A 161 -30.55 12.03 33.01
C LEU A 161 -29.79 12.14 34.35
N ASN A 162 -30.50 12.44 35.45
CA ASN A 162 -29.95 12.60 36.81
C ASN A 162 -29.90 11.26 37.57
N ASP A 163 -28.83 11.03 38.32
CA ASP A 163 -28.50 9.75 38.97
C ASP A 163 -29.34 9.44 40.20
N THR A 164 -29.87 10.47 40.86
CA THR A 164 -30.38 10.38 42.24
C THR A 164 -31.73 9.66 42.38
N ASN A 165 -32.37 9.25 41.28
CA ASN A 165 -33.72 8.67 41.30
C ASN A 165 -33.81 7.25 40.71
N GLY A 166 -32.68 6.61 40.37
CA GLY A 166 -32.63 5.20 39.97
C GLY A 166 -32.79 4.25 41.15
N SER A 167 -34.01 4.10 41.68
CA SER A 167 -34.30 3.21 42.82
C SER A 167 -34.46 1.72 42.44
N GLY A 168 -33.67 1.22 41.50
CA GLY A 168 -33.73 -0.15 41.01
C GLY A 168 -32.37 -0.65 40.53
N ASP A 169 -32.18 -1.97 40.54
CA ASP A 169 -30.90 -2.67 40.25
C ASP A 169 -30.46 -2.60 38.77
N VAL A 170 -30.95 -1.62 38.01
CA VAL A 170 -30.64 -1.41 36.60
C VAL A 170 -29.48 -0.41 36.49
N SER A 171 -28.43 -0.73 35.72
CA SER A 171 -27.27 0.14 35.63
C SER A 171 -27.62 1.48 34.94
N ALA A 172 -26.81 2.52 35.17
CA ALA A 172 -27.03 3.83 34.54
C ALA A 172 -26.86 3.80 33.01
N ASP A 173 -26.39 2.70 32.44
CA ASP A 173 -26.06 2.56 31.02
C ASP A 173 -27.30 2.41 30.11
N VAL A 174 -28.49 2.22 30.69
CA VAL A 174 -29.79 2.26 29.97
C VAL A 174 -30.45 3.64 29.96
N ASN A 175 -29.91 4.62 30.71
CA ASN A 175 -30.47 5.96 30.75
C ASN A 175 -30.19 6.70 29.44
N SER A 176 -31.22 6.95 28.63
CA SER A 176 -31.07 7.56 27.31
C SER A 176 -32.08 8.66 26.98
N ASN A 177 -31.60 9.74 26.34
CA ASN A 177 -32.42 10.83 25.83
C ASN A 177 -32.32 10.88 24.30
N GLN A 178 -33.47 10.68 23.66
CA GLN A 178 -33.63 10.45 22.23
C GLN A 178 -34.37 11.63 21.61
N ALA A 179 -33.85 12.22 20.54
CA ALA A 179 -34.66 13.12 19.70
C ALA A 179 -35.74 12.30 18.97
N VAL A 180 -35.33 11.23 18.28
CA VAL A 180 -36.21 10.26 17.61
C VAL A 180 -35.88 8.83 18.07
N ASN A 181 -36.92 8.09 18.46
CA ASN A 181 -36.85 6.69 18.84
C ASN A 181 -37.80 5.84 17.99
N LEU A 182 -37.21 4.98 17.14
CA LEU A 182 -37.93 4.02 16.32
C LEU A 182 -37.86 2.63 16.97
N VAL A 183 -39.00 2.09 17.43
CA VAL A 183 -39.08 0.76 18.06
C VAL A 183 -39.89 -0.20 17.20
N GLY A 184 -39.20 -0.85 16.25
CA GLY A 184 -39.75 -1.94 15.45
C GLY A 184 -39.94 -3.22 16.26
N TRP A 185 -40.86 -4.07 15.79
CA TRP A 185 -41.16 -5.40 16.33
C TRP A 185 -41.45 -6.35 15.15
N GLY A 186 -40.73 -7.47 15.03
CA GLY A 186 -40.99 -8.48 13.99
C GLY A 186 -40.33 -8.13 12.64
N ASN A 187 -41.10 -7.90 11.58
CA ASN A 187 -40.59 -7.61 10.25
C ASN A 187 -41.41 -6.55 9.53
N ASN A 188 -40.75 -5.52 8.99
CA ASN A 188 -41.36 -4.42 8.24
C ASN A 188 -42.49 -3.71 9.02
N ASN A 189 -42.21 -3.42 10.30
CA ASN A 189 -43.16 -2.83 11.25
C ASN A 189 -43.15 -1.30 11.20
N ILE A 190 -41.96 -0.73 10.99
CA ILE A 190 -41.75 0.69 10.69
C ILE A 190 -41.02 0.74 9.35
N HIS A 191 -41.54 1.52 8.39
CA HIS A 191 -40.83 1.74 7.13
C HIS A 191 -41.13 3.08 6.45
N ASP A 192 -40.24 3.48 5.55
CA ASP A 192 -40.30 4.72 4.77
C ASP A 192 -40.36 5.97 5.67
N VAL A 193 -39.40 6.09 6.60
CA VAL A 193 -39.31 7.21 7.54
C VAL A 193 -38.24 8.21 7.11
N THR A 194 -38.59 9.49 7.03
CA THR A 194 -37.65 10.58 6.72
C THR A 194 -37.43 11.45 7.96
N ILE A 195 -36.17 11.61 8.37
CA ILE A 195 -35.71 12.44 9.50
C ILE A 195 -34.73 13.46 8.92
N LYS A 196 -35.14 14.72 8.72
CA LYS A 196 -34.28 15.68 8.00
C LYS A 196 -34.22 17.08 8.61
N ASN A 197 -33.11 17.78 8.40
CA ASN A 197 -32.90 19.17 8.84
C ASN A 197 -33.13 19.42 10.35
N ASN A 198 -33.19 18.39 11.18
CA ASN A 198 -33.38 18.56 12.62
C ASN A 198 -32.08 19.03 13.26
N ARG A 199 -32.17 19.75 14.37
CA ARG A 199 -31.02 20.24 15.15
C ARG A 199 -31.07 19.67 16.55
N VAL A 200 -30.04 18.92 16.95
CA VAL A 200 -29.84 18.47 18.32
C VAL A 200 -28.72 19.29 18.94
N THR A 201 -29.03 19.99 20.02
CA THR A 201 -28.06 20.66 20.88
C THR A 201 -28.02 19.88 22.19
N VAL A 202 -26.88 19.26 22.52
CA VAL A 202 -26.69 18.72 23.87
C VAL A 202 -26.50 19.89 24.83
N THR A 203 -27.21 19.86 25.94
CA THR A 203 -27.16 20.88 26.99
C THR A 203 -26.19 20.47 28.08
N ALA A 204 -25.50 21.45 28.69
CA ALA A 204 -24.53 21.19 29.75
C ALA A 204 -25.15 20.37 30.90
N PRO A 205 -24.41 19.43 31.53
CA PRO A 205 -24.92 18.66 32.65
C PRO A 205 -25.20 19.57 33.86
N ALA A 206 -26.30 19.30 34.56
CA ALA A 206 -26.60 19.93 35.84
C ALA A 206 -25.68 19.33 36.91
N ALA A 207 -25.44 20.06 38.00
CA ALA A 207 -24.55 19.60 39.07
C ALA A 207 -24.96 18.26 39.73
N GLU A 208 -26.22 17.84 39.57
CA GLU A 208 -26.76 16.56 40.06
C GLU A 208 -26.62 15.39 39.04
N ALA A 209 -26.30 15.67 37.77
CA ALA A 209 -26.22 14.67 36.69
C ALA A 209 -24.77 14.19 36.48
N THR A 210 -24.26 13.43 37.45
CA THR A 210 -22.85 13.06 37.58
C THR A 210 -22.43 11.84 36.76
N ARG A 211 -23.34 10.91 36.41
CA ARG A 211 -23.06 9.79 35.49
C ARG A 211 -23.39 10.17 34.04
N VAL A 212 -22.96 9.33 33.11
CA VAL A 212 -23.13 9.52 31.67
C VAL A 212 -24.34 8.76 31.13
N GLY A 213 -25.44 9.47 30.88
CA GLY A 213 -26.55 8.95 30.08
C GLY A 213 -26.31 9.20 28.58
N SER A 214 -26.88 8.35 27.70
CA SER A 214 -26.79 8.62 26.26
C SER A 214 -27.66 9.79 25.85
N VAL A 215 -27.15 10.60 24.92
CA VAL A 215 -27.89 11.69 24.28
C VAL A 215 -27.68 11.55 22.78
N GLN A 216 -28.76 11.44 22.01
CA GLN A 216 -28.65 11.12 20.58
C GLN A 216 -29.79 11.63 19.71
N LEU A 217 -29.51 11.85 18.41
CA LEU A 217 -30.53 12.18 17.42
C LEU A 217 -31.44 10.98 17.16
N LEU A 218 -30.86 9.80 16.90
CA LEU A 218 -31.63 8.61 16.55
C LEU A 218 -31.23 7.41 17.41
N ILE A 219 -32.23 6.72 17.96
CA ILE A 219 -32.14 5.28 18.18
C ILE A 219 -33.15 4.56 17.28
N ALA A 220 -32.71 3.49 16.63
CA ALA A 220 -33.57 2.68 15.79
C ALA A 220 -33.32 1.20 16.08
N MET A 221 -34.34 0.56 16.66
CA MET A 221 -34.33 -0.79 17.21
C MET A 221 -35.37 -1.65 16.51
N GLY A 222 -34.96 -2.52 15.58
CA GLY A 222 -35.88 -3.40 14.86
C GLY A 222 -36.43 -4.58 15.69
N ASN A 223 -35.71 -4.98 16.75
CA ASN A 223 -36.10 -6.04 17.70
C ASN A 223 -36.66 -7.33 17.05
N SER A 224 -36.01 -7.79 15.98
CA SER A 224 -36.19 -9.15 15.47
C SER A 224 -35.04 -10.05 15.90
N SER A 225 -35.36 -11.24 16.39
CA SER A 225 -34.41 -12.34 16.60
C SER A 225 -34.36 -13.31 15.42
N THR A 226 -35.15 -13.08 14.37
CA THR A 226 -35.15 -13.93 13.16
C THR A 226 -34.16 -13.39 12.15
N ALA A 227 -33.28 -14.25 11.62
CA ALA A 227 -32.41 -13.89 10.50
C ALA A 227 -33.24 -13.38 9.30
N ASP A 228 -32.69 -12.41 8.57
CA ASP A 228 -33.30 -11.76 7.41
C ASP A 228 -34.68 -11.12 7.65
N LYS A 229 -35.04 -10.86 8.92
CA LYS A 229 -36.22 -10.09 9.31
C LYS A 229 -35.78 -8.82 10.01
N TYR A 230 -36.24 -7.69 9.51
CA TYR A 230 -35.83 -6.37 9.99
C TYR A 230 -37.09 -5.60 10.40
N GLY A 231 -37.22 -5.27 11.69
CA GLY A 231 -38.40 -4.58 12.20
C GLY A 231 -38.53 -3.14 11.68
N ILE A 232 -37.41 -2.51 11.31
CA ILE A 232 -37.34 -1.18 10.70
C ILE A 232 -36.71 -1.29 9.33
N GLN A 233 -37.32 -0.66 8.31
CA GLN A 233 -36.80 -0.65 6.93
C GLN A 233 -36.86 0.76 6.32
N ASN A 234 -36.06 1.04 5.28
CA ASN A 234 -36.15 2.27 4.47
C ASN A 234 -36.21 3.58 5.29
N VAL A 235 -35.14 3.91 6.03
CA VAL A 235 -35.07 5.16 6.81
C VAL A 235 -34.10 6.13 6.12
N THR A 236 -34.45 7.41 6.01
CA THR A 236 -33.55 8.45 5.49
C THR A 236 -33.31 9.50 6.57
N VAL A 237 -32.04 9.76 6.87
CA VAL A 237 -31.56 10.71 7.87
C VAL A 237 -30.72 11.75 7.13
N GLU A 238 -31.27 12.92 6.82
CA GLU A 238 -30.66 13.87 5.88
C GLU A 238 -30.49 15.30 6.44
N GLY A 239 -29.31 15.91 6.29
CA GLY A 239 -29.09 17.34 6.58
C GLY A 239 -29.27 17.74 8.05
N ASN A 240 -29.34 16.78 8.98
CA ASN A 240 -29.49 17.06 10.40
C ASN A 240 -28.18 17.57 11.00
N THR A 241 -28.28 18.32 12.10
CA THR A 241 -27.13 18.81 12.87
C THR A 241 -27.17 18.26 14.29
N TYR A 242 -26.02 17.83 14.80
CA TYR A 242 -25.85 17.33 16.16
C TYR A 242 -24.58 17.95 16.75
N ASP A 243 -24.71 18.65 17.88
CA ASP A 243 -23.57 19.25 18.59
C ASP A 243 -23.59 18.90 20.07
N ALA A 244 -22.49 18.29 20.54
CA ALA A 244 -22.28 17.89 21.93
C ALA A 244 -21.30 18.79 22.72
N ALA A 245 -20.91 19.96 22.18
CA ALA A 245 -19.90 20.85 22.76
C ALA A 245 -20.12 21.22 24.24
N ALA A 246 -21.36 21.26 24.71
CA ALA A 246 -21.69 21.63 26.10
C ALA A 246 -21.50 20.49 27.11
N ASP A 247 -21.28 19.25 26.65
CA ASP A 247 -21.17 18.05 27.49
C ASP A 247 -19.94 17.18 27.12
N PRO A 248 -18.72 17.75 27.08
CA PRO A 248 -17.53 17.10 26.50
C PRO A 248 -17.01 15.89 27.30
N GLU A 249 -17.43 15.72 28.55
CA GLU A 249 -17.07 14.56 29.38
C GLU A 249 -17.99 13.35 29.13
N ASN A 250 -19.00 13.47 28.25
CA ASN A 250 -19.98 12.44 28.03
C ASN A 250 -19.61 11.51 26.85
N TYR A 251 -18.87 10.44 27.18
CA TYR A 251 -18.52 9.35 26.26
C TYR A 251 -19.73 8.56 25.69
N ASN A 252 -20.96 8.89 26.11
CA ASN A 252 -22.21 8.33 25.58
C ASN A 252 -23.02 9.33 24.72
N THR A 253 -22.45 10.46 24.31
CA THR A 253 -23.02 11.30 23.23
C THR A 253 -22.87 10.61 21.87
N ARG A 254 -23.97 10.41 21.14
CA ARG A 254 -23.97 9.66 19.87
C ARG A 254 -24.85 10.32 18.82
N PHE A 255 -24.48 10.33 17.55
CA PHE A 255 -25.41 10.79 16.52
C PHE A 255 -26.54 9.78 16.28
N ALA A 256 -26.21 8.50 16.05
CA ALA A 256 -27.20 7.45 15.83
C ALA A 256 -26.80 6.10 16.45
N GLY A 257 -27.78 5.36 16.97
CA GLY A 257 -27.62 3.98 17.47
C GLY A 257 -28.55 3.01 16.74
N LEU A 258 -28.00 1.97 16.11
CA LEU A 258 -28.71 1.11 15.15
C LEU A 258 -28.72 -0.38 15.54
N ALA A 259 -29.88 -1.04 15.47
CA ALA A 259 -30.01 -2.49 15.64
C ALA A 259 -31.14 -3.06 14.75
N ASN A 260 -30.88 -4.17 14.04
CA ASN A 260 -31.89 -4.86 13.24
C ASN A 260 -32.64 -3.97 12.21
N ILE A 261 -31.92 -3.09 11.50
CA ILE A 261 -32.50 -2.21 10.48
C ILE A 261 -32.07 -2.65 9.08
N LYS A 262 -32.93 -2.48 8.07
CA LYS A 262 -32.54 -2.60 6.66
C LYS A 262 -32.71 -1.29 5.90
N GLY A 263 -31.72 -0.87 5.11
CA GLY A 263 -31.89 0.22 4.14
C GLY A 263 -32.00 1.60 4.78
N ILE A 264 -31.25 1.86 5.86
CA ILE A 264 -31.14 3.20 6.45
C ILE A 264 -30.04 4.01 5.76
N LYS A 265 -30.31 5.28 5.45
CA LYS A 265 -29.40 6.19 4.75
C LYS A 265 -29.11 7.42 5.61
N PHE A 266 -27.84 7.77 5.74
CA PHE A 266 -27.35 9.03 6.26
C PHE A 266 -26.80 9.84 5.08
N VAL A 267 -27.21 11.10 4.99
CA VAL A 267 -26.89 11.98 3.87
C VAL A 267 -26.66 13.41 4.37
N ASN A 268 -25.48 13.99 4.11
CA ASN A 268 -25.18 15.41 4.37
C ASN A 268 -25.44 15.91 5.81
N ASN A 269 -25.45 15.04 6.82
CA ASN A 269 -25.60 15.45 8.23
C ASN A 269 -24.29 16.06 8.76
N LYS A 270 -24.37 16.80 9.86
CA LYS A 270 -23.20 17.39 10.54
C LYS A 270 -23.18 16.98 12.00
N VAL A 271 -22.11 16.31 12.41
CA VAL A 271 -21.91 15.80 13.76
C VAL A 271 -20.66 16.45 14.36
N SER A 272 -20.83 17.10 15.51
CA SER A 272 -19.77 17.84 16.17
C SER A 272 -19.64 17.48 17.65
N ASN A 273 -18.40 17.35 18.12
CA ASN A 273 -18.03 17.21 19.53
C ASN A 273 -18.64 15.97 20.24
N ALA A 274 -19.05 14.95 19.48
CA ALA A 274 -19.72 13.75 19.96
C ALA A 274 -18.72 12.62 20.23
N ALA A 275 -18.95 11.80 21.25
CA ALA A 275 -18.14 10.60 21.46
C ALA A 275 -18.28 9.61 20.28
N LYS A 276 -19.49 9.45 19.74
CA LYS A 276 -19.73 8.58 18.57
C LYS A 276 -20.56 9.23 17.47
N GLY A 277 -20.24 8.93 16.23
CA GLY A 277 -21.12 9.15 15.09
C GLY A 277 -22.22 8.09 15.04
N ILE A 278 -22.07 7.09 14.18
CA ILE A 278 -23.02 6.00 13.99
C ILE A 278 -22.51 4.74 14.71
N ALA A 279 -23.25 4.32 15.73
CA ALA A 279 -22.95 3.19 16.59
C ALA A 279 -23.89 2.01 16.34
N GLN A 280 -23.40 0.79 16.60
CA GLN A 280 -24.26 -0.36 16.82
C GLN A 280 -24.94 -0.23 18.19
N SER A 281 -26.24 -0.46 18.25
CA SER A 281 -26.98 -0.56 19.51
C SER A 281 -27.17 -2.04 19.85
N VAL A 282 -26.77 -2.46 21.05
CA VAL A 282 -26.96 -3.84 21.52
C VAL A 282 -28.00 -3.84 22.62
N TRP A 283 -29.20 -4.32 22.31
CA TRP A 283 -30.27 -4.52 23.28
C TRP A 283 -30.41 -6.01 23.61
N GLN A 284 -30.68 -6.33 24.87
CA GLN A 284 -30.78 -7.72 25.34
C GLN A 284 -31.77 -8.53 24.49
N GLY A 285 -31.27 -9.58 23.83
CA GLY A 285 -32.05 -10.48 22.96
C GLY A 285 -32.10 -10.11 21.47
N SER A 286 -31.53 -8.97 21.06
CA SER A 286 -31.43 -8.55 19.65
C SER A 286 -30.01 -8.80 19.11
N THR A 287 -29.79 -9.94 18.45
CA THR A 287 -28.46 -10.37 17.95
C THR A 287 -28.21 -10.14 16.46
N SER A 288 -29.20 -9.68 15.70
CA SER A 288 -29.06 -9.48 14.25
C SER A 288 -28.43 -8.13 13.90
N SER A 289 -27.40 -8.15 13.07
CA SER A 289 -26.80 -6.96 12.46
C SER A 289 -27.81 -6.17 11.61
N SER A 290 -27.54 -4.88 11.42
CA SER A 290 -28.25 -4.08 10.41
C SER A 290 -27.68 -4.37 9.01
N ALA A 291 -28.49 -4.15 7.98
CA ALA A 291 -28.14 -4.34 6.57
C ALA A 291 -28.43 -3.08 5.74
N ASP A 292 -27.76 -2.94 4.61
CA ASP A 292 -27.94 -1.82 3.65
C ASP A 292 -27.87 -0.43 4.31
N VAL A 293 -26.94 -0.23 5.25
CA VAL A 293 -26.73 1.06 5.95
C VAL A 293 -25.85 1.97 5.09
N SER A 294 -26.35 3.07 4.51
CA SER A 294 -25.51 3.98 3.70
C SER A 294 -25.16 5.28 4.42
N VAL A 295 -23.98 5.83 4.17
CA VAL A 295 -23.51 7.13 4.69
C VAL A 295 -22.85 7.88 3.52
N SER A 296 -23.14 9.18 3.36
CA SER A 296 -22.65 9.94 2.20
C SER A 296 -22.74 11.46 2.41
N GLY A 297 -21.59 12.14 2.33
CA GLY A 297 -21.52 13.60 2.51
C GLY A 297 -21.67 14.04 3.96
N ASP A 298 -21.83 13.11 4.91
CA ASP A 298 -21.89 13.39 6.34
C ASP A 298 -20.53 13.88 6.84
N GLU A 299 -20.55 14.99 7.59
CA GLU A 299 -19.40 15.69 8.14
C GLU A 299 -19.28 15.41 9.65
N TYR A 300 -18.08 15.02 10.09
CA TYR A 300 -17.74 14.76 11.49
C TYR A 300 -16.60 15.70 11.92
N THR A 301 -16.74 16.38 13.05
CA THR A 301 -15.76 17.32 13.60
C THR A 301 -15.60 17.11 15.10
N ASN A 302 -14.38 16.87 15.58
CA ASN A 302 -14.12 16.50 16.98
C ASN A 302 -14.99 15.30 17.44
N VAL A 303 -15.08 14.25 16.62
CA VAL A 303 -15.81 13.02 16.96
C VAL A 303 -14.81 11.91 17.27
N GLU A 304 -14.90 11.25 18.41
CA GLU A 304 -13.89 10.26 18.83
C GLU A 304 -13.92 8.98 17.97
N SER A 305 -15.12 8.60 17.50
CA SER A 305 -15.32 7.50 16.57
C SER A 305 -16.51 7.78 15.65
N GLU A 306 -16.28 8.04 14.37
CA GLU A 306 -17.36 8.30 13.41
C GLU A 306 -18.25 7.07 13.21
N PHE A 307 -17.67 5.86 13.26
CA PHE A 307 -18.36 4.60 12.97
C PHE A 307 -17.88 3.46 13.87
N GLU A 308 -18.82 2.77 14.52
CA GLU A 308 -18.53 1.58 15.31
C GLU A 308 -18.51 0.30 14.45
N ALA A 309 -17.62 -0.63 14.82
CA ALA A 309 -16.97 -1.57 13.90
C ALA A 309 -17.87 -2.57 13.14
N ASP A 310 -19.10 -2.80 13.61
CA ASP A 310 -20.03 -3.85 13.14
C ASP A 310 -21.30 -3.29 12.45
N THR A 311 -21.22 -2.04 12.00
CA THR A 311 -22.23 -1.47 11.09
C THR A 311 -21.86 -1.87 9.65
N ASN A 312 -22.73 -2.65 8.98
CA ASN A 312 -22.58 -3.07 7.56
C ASN A 312 -22.75 -1.87 6.62
N GLN A 313 -21.79 -0.96 6.62
CA GLN A 313 -21.92 0.33 5.95
C GLN A 313 -21.58 0.28 4.47
N THR A 314 -22.36 1.02 3.68
CA THR A 314 -22.09 1.19 2.25
C THR A 314 -21.07 2.29 1.94
N THR A 315 -20.55 2.99 2.95
CA THR A 315 -19.49 4.00 2.86
C THR A 315 -18.25 3.42 2.18
N GLY A 316 -17.77 4.05 1.11
CA GLY A 316 -16.59 3.62 0.36
C GLY A 316 -15.29 4.14 0.95
N ALA A 317 -15.26 5.41 1.36
CA ALA A 317 -14.10 6.06 1.94
C ALA A 317 -14.46 7.20 2.87
N LEU A 318 -13.50 7.56 3.72
CA LEU A 318 -13.47 8.80 4.50
C LEU A 318 -12.36 9.70 3.98
N LEU A 319 -12.57 11.01 4.06
CA LEU A 319 -11.55 12.02 3.80
C LEU A 319 -11.44 12.95 5.01
N THR A 320 -10.30 12.91 5.68
CA THR A 320 -9.98 13.80 6.81
C THR A 320 -9.10 14.94 6.32
N ASP A 321 -9.51 16.19 6.54
CA ASP A 321 -8.73 17.37 6.17
C ASP A 321 -7.66 17.73 7.24
N ALA A 322 -6.86 18.76 6.95
CA ALA A 322 -5.82 19.24 7.86
C ALA A 322 -6.33 19.85 9.19
N ASN A 323 -7.65 20.02 9.35
CA ASN A 323 -8.30 20.49 10.56
C ASN A 323 -8.97 19.36 11.36
N ASN A 324 -8.70 18.09 11.01
CA ASN A 324 -9.37 16.89 11.53
C ASN A 324 -10.89 16.87 11.28
N LYS A 325 -11.38 17.52 10.22
CA LYS A 325 -12.75 17.34 9.75
C LYS A 325 -12.81 16.12 8.84
N THR A 326 -13.54 15.10 9.24
CA THR A 326 -13.79 13.89 8.43
C THR A 326 -15.07 14.06 7.62
N THR A 327 -15.01 13.79 6.32
CA THR A 327 -16.17 13.72 5.41
C THR A 327 -16.31 12.31 4.86
N SER A 328 -17.53 11.77 4.88
CA SER A 328 -17.84 10.43 4.35
C SER A 328 -18.22 10.45 2.87
N TYR A 329 -17.85 9.39 2.14
CA TYR A 329 -18.17 9.23 0.72
C TYR A 329 -18.68 7.82 0.42
N GLY A 330 -19.77 7.71 -0.35
CA GLY A 330 -20.29 6.44 -0.82
C GLY A 330 -19.31 5.67 -1.72
N TRP A 331 -18.46 6.38 -2.47
CA TRP A 331 -17.47 5.80 -3.38
C TRP A 331 -16.12 6.49 -3.27
N ILE A 332 -15.04 5.72 -3.50
CA ILE A 332 -13.66 6.24 -3.45
C ILE A 332 -13.42 7.32 -4.53
N VAL A 333 -14.06 7.22 -5.70
CA VAL A 333 -13.91 8.22 -6.78
C VAL A 333 -14.31 9.63 -6.34
N ASP A 334 -15.35 9.76 -5.53
CA ASP A 334 -15.83 11.05 -5.01
C ASP A 334 -14.89 11.59 -3.93
N ALA A 335 -14.37 10.71 -3.06
CA ALA A 335 -13.35 11.04 -2.07
C ALA A 335 -12.04 11.50 -2.73
N VAL A 336 -11.61 10.87 -3.82
CA VAL A 336 -10.43 11.27 -4.62
C VAL A 336 -10.65 12.64 -5.27
N ALA A 337 -11.84 12.88 -5.83
CA ALA A 337 -12.19 14.18 -6.42
C ALA A 337 -12.30 15.32 -5.40
N ALA A 338 -12.55 14.99 -4.12
CA ALA A 338 -12.47 15.93 -3.01
C ALA A 338 -11.04 16.09 -2.46
N ALA A 339 -10.27 15.00 -2.35
CA ALA A 339 -8.87 15.02 -1.91
C ALA A 339 -8.02 15.94 -2.80
N ASN A 340 -8.21 15.89 -4.11
CA ASN A 340 -7.54 16.76 -5.10
C ASN A 340 -7.86 18.27 -4.97
N LYS A 341 -8.68 18.69 -3.99
CA LYS A 341 -8.98 20.10 -3.66
C LYS A 341 -8.37 20.51 -2.32
N LEU A 342 -7.72 19.60 -1.60
CA LEU A 342 -7.15 19.78 -0.28
C LEU A 342 -5.67 19.36 -0.32
N ASP A 343 -4.82 20.10 0.40
CA ASP A 343 -3.40 19.72 0.54
C ASP A 343 -3.16 19.07 1.91
N GLY A 344 -2.55 17.89 1.92
CA GLY A 344 -2.27 17.13 3.13
C GLY A 344 -3.45 16.34 3.71
N ALA A 345 -4.51 16.08 2.92
CA ALA A 345 -5.66 15.30 3.38
C ALA A 345 -5.34 13.80 3.53
N THR A 346 -6.08 13.10 4.38
CA THR A 346 -6.00 11.64 4.57
C THR A 346 -7.25 10.96 4.04
N LEU A 347 -7.09 10.07 3.05
CA LEU A 347 -8.17 9.23 2.50
C LEU A 347 -8.08 7.83 3.10
N THR A 348 -9.11 7.41 3.83
CA THR A 348 -9.22 6.08 4.43
C THR A 348 -10.26 5.24 3.71
N MET A 349 -9.83 4.19 3.03
CA MET A 349 -10.71 3.25 2.32
C MET A 349 -11.41 2.31 3.30
N LEU A 350 -12.74 2.25 3.23
CA LEU A 350 -13.58 1.40 4.09
C LEU A 350 -14.10 0.15 3.39
N LYS A 351 -13.94 0.07 2.07
CA LYS A 351 -14.41 -1.02 1.21
C LYS A 351 -13.36 -1.42 0.19
N SER A 352 -13.42 -2.69 -0.22
CA SER A 352 -12.62 -3.18 -1.34
C SER A 352 -12.98 -2.50 -2.66
N VAL A 353 -11.98 -2.34 -3.51
CA VAL A 353 -12.12 -1.93 -4.91
C VAL A 353 -11.89 -3.17 -5.76
N ASP A 354 -12.93 -3.66 -6.42
CA ASP A 354 -12.88 -4.88 -7.24
C ASP A 354 -13.17 -4.60 -8.74
N ASN A 355 -13.19 -3.31 -9.12
CA ASN A 355 -13.59 -2.85 -10.46
C ASN A 355 -12.42 -2.28 -11.29
N HIS A 356 -11.17 -2.56 -10.90
CA HIS A 356 -9.96 -2.17 -11.63
C HIS A 356 -9.82 -0.64 -11.84
N SER A 357 -10.37 0.17 -10.91
CA SER A 357 -10.36 1.63 -11.02
C SER A 357 -8.95 2.23 -10.93
N GLN A 358 -8.75 3.36 -11.61
CA GLN A 358 -7.50 4.12 -11.55
C GLN A 358 -7.76 5.50 -10.92
N TYR A 359 -7.04 5.81 -9.84
CA TYR A 359 -7.16 7.07 -9.10
C TYR A 359 -5.86 7.87 -9.18
N THR A 360 -5.97 9.18 -9.39
CA THR A 360 -4.81 10.08 -9.48
C THR A 360 -4.92 11.17 -8.42
N PHE A 361 -3.81 11.42 -7.73
CA PHE A 361 -3.67 12.46 -6.72
C PHE A 361 -2.67 13.53 -7.19
N ASP A 362 -3.21 14.72 -7.45
CA ASP A 362 -2.50 15.92 -7.88
C ASP A 362 -2.10 16.84 -6.71
N THR A 363 -2.71 16.67 -5.52
CA THR A 363 -2.33 17.32 -4.24
C THR A 363 -1.71 16.32 -3.26
N LYS A 364 -1.03 16.81 -2.20
CA LYS A 364 -0.42 15.93 -1.20
C LYS A 364 -1.52 15.16 -0.46
N VAL A 365 -1.38 13.83 -0.37
CA VAL A 365 -2.37 12.95 0.26
C VAL A 365 -1.69 11.85 1.08
N THR A 366 -2.36 11.39 2.14
CA THR A 366 -2.11 10.08 2.75
C THR A 366 -3.25 9.15 2.35
N VAL A 367 -2.98 8.03 1.69
CA VAL A 367 -3.99 7.01 1.40
C VAL A 367 -3.77 5.82 2.32
N ALA A 368 -4.84 5.41 3.00
CA ALA A 368 -4.86 4.25 3.88
C ALA A 368 -6.10 3.37 3.66
N ALA A 369 -6.09 2.17 4.23
CA ALA A 369 -7.24 1.27 4.22
C ALA A 369 -7.55 0.69 5.60
N ARG A 370 -8.82 0.37 5.87
CA ARG A 370 -9.21 -0.40 7.04
C ARG A 370 -8.75 -1.87 6.86
N SER A 371 -8.30 -2.51 7.93
CA SER A 371 -7.88 -3.91 7.92
C SER A 371 -8.90 -4.83 7.22
N GLY A 372 -8.42 -5.65 6.28
CA GLY A 372 -9.23 -6.56 5.45
C GLY A 372 -9.74 -5.99 4.13
N VAL A 373 -9.63 -4.67 3.90
CA VAL A 373 -9.94 -4.03 2.61
C VAL A 373 -8.88 -4.39 1.56
N LYS A 374 -9.33 -4.80 0.37
CA LYS A 374 -8.46 -5.07 -0.79
C LYS A 374 -8.61 -3.99 -1.86
N PHE A 375 -7.52 -3.66 -2.53
CA PHE A 375 -7.51 -2.69 -3.61
C PHE A 375 -7.02 -3.35 -4.90
N ASN A 376 -7.96 -3.76 -5.73
CA ASN A 376 -7.72 -4.14 -7.11
C ASN A 376 -7.98 -2.91 -8.01
N GLY A 377 -6.89 -2.23 -8.39
CA GLY A 377 -6.89 -0.94 -9.08
C GLY A 377 -5.49 -0.32 -9.13
N SER A 378 -5.42 0.96 -9.55
CA SER A 378 -4.18 1.74 -9.58
C SER A 378 -4.30 3.06 -8.80
N ILE A 379 -3.26 3.43 -8.04
CA ILE A 379 -3.09 4.73 -7.39
C ILE A 379 -1.88 5.45 -8.01
N ARG A 380 -2.10 6.62 -8.61
CA ARG A 380 -1.04 7.47 -9.16
C ARG A 380 -0.83 8.71 -8.29
N LEU A 381 0.35 8.81 -7.69
CA LEU A 381 0.82 9.96 -6.90
C LEU A 381 1.64 10.88 -7.81
N LYS A 382 1.26 12.16 -7.87
CA LYS A 382 2.02 13.23 -8.56
C LYS A 382 2.54 14.30 -7.60
N ALA A 383 1.95 14.41 -6.41
CA ALA A 383 2.33 15.39 -5.41
C ALA A 383 3.44 14.87 -4.48
N SER A 384 4.36 15.77 -4.14
CA SER A 384 5.47 15.47 -3.23
C SER A 384 4.99 15.33 -1.79
N GLY A 385 5.65 14.48 -0.99
CA GLY A 385 5.28 14.23 0.41
C GLY A 385 4.01 13.40 0.59
N SER A 386 3.51 12.75 -0.46
CA SER A 386 2.34 11.86 -0.38
C SER A 386 2.72 10.50 0.23
N LYS A 387 1.78 9.86 0.94
CA LYS A 387 1.97 8.54 1.56
C LYS A 387 0.89 7.54 1.11
N VAL A 388 1.26 6.28 0.95
CA VAL A 388 0.35 5.13 0.80
C VAL A 388 0.71 4.08 1.84
N SER A 389 -0.22 3.68 2.71
CA SER A 389 0.08 2.75 3.80
C SER A 389 -1.10 1.93 4.31
N GLY A 390 -0.85 0.69 4.74
CA GLY A 390 -1.88 -0.21 5.26
C GLY A 390 -2.83 -0.77 4.20
N VAL A 391 -2.48 -0.71 2.91
CA VAL A 391 -3.34 -1.15 1.81
C VAL A 391 -2.94 -2.54 1.31
N ASN A 392 -3.91 -3.43 1.09
CA ASN A 392 -3.71 -4.73 0.44
C ASN A 392 -4.01 -4.62 -1.06
N PHE A 393 -2.99 -4.43 -1.87
CA PHE A 393 -3.06 -4.33 -3.32
C PHE A 393 -3.07 -5.70 -3.99
N VAL A 394 -3.92 -5.86 -5.01
CA VAL A 394 -3.99 -7.07 -5.85
C VAL A 394 -3.98 -6.69 -7.32
N ILE A 395 -3.15 -7.36 -8.12
CA ILE A 395 -3.28 -7.39 -9.59
C ILE A 395 -3.50 -8.85 -9.97
N ASP A 396 -4.70 -9.23 -10.42
CA ASP A 396 -5.04 -10.60 -10.76
C ASP A 396 -5.16 -10.85 -12.28
N ASN A 397 -5.75 -11.97 -12.68
CA ASN A 397 -5.95 -12.25 -14.09
C ASN A 397 -6.97 -11.31 -14.75
N ASN A 398 -8.01 -10.85 -14.05
CA ASN A 398 -9.10 -10.05 -14.62
C ASN A 398 -8.64 -8.62 -14.99
N ASP A 399 -7.68 -8.08 -14.25
CA ASP A 399 -7.00 -6.80 -14.52
C ASP A 399 -6.44 -6.69 -15.95
N LEU A 400 -5.99 -7.83 -16.49
CA LEU A 400 -5.21 -7.90 -17.71
C LEU A 400 -6.12 -8.29 -18.87
N THR A 401 -6.76 -7.26 -19.43
CA THR A 401 -7.62 -7.36 -20.61
C THR A 401 -6.82 -7.11 -21.90
N PHE A 402 -6.93 -8.04 -22.85
CA PHE A 402 -6.27 -7.97 -24.15
C PHE A 402 -7.29 -8.12 -25.28
N LYS A 403 -7.05 -7.41 -26.39
CA LYS A 403 -7.76 -7.60 -27.65
C LYS A 403 -6.75 -7.48 -28.79
N ASP A 404 -6.82 -8.38 -29.76
CA ASP A 404 -5.92 -8.41 -30.92
C ASP A 404 -4.42 -8.37 -30.54
N GLY A 405 -4.07 -9.02 -29.43
CA GLY A 405 -2.72 -9.07 -28.87
C GLY A 405 -2.22 -7.79 -28.20
N LYS A 406 -3.08 -6.80 -27.98
CA LYS A 406 -2.75 -5.53 -27.31
C LYS A 406 -3.50 -5.40 -26.00
N LEU A 407 -2.79 -4.95 -24.95
CA LEU A 407 -3.41 -4.55 -23.70
C LEU A 407 -4.46 -3.46 -23.96
N GLN A 408 -5.62 -3.57 -23.32
CA GLN A 408 -6.70 -2.60 -23.50
C GLN A 408 -6.55 -1.40 -22.56
N PRO A 409 -7.01 -0.19 -22.98
CA PRO A 409 -7.14 0.94 -22.07
C PRO A 409 -8.01 0.58 -20.87
N GLY A 410 -7.56 0.95 -19.66
CA GLY A 410 -8.22 0.60 -18.41
C GLY A 410 -7.71 -0.68 -17.73
N ALA A 411 -6.94 -1.51 -18.43
CA ALA A 411 -6.22 -2.61 -17.78
C ALA A 411 -5.26 -2.07 -16.71
N VAL A 412 -5.21 -2.71 -15.54
CA VAL A 412 -4.34 -2.33 -14.43
C VAL A 412 -3.07 -3.17 -14.51
N GLN A 413 -1.94 -2.50 -14.76
CA GLN A 413 -0.62 -3.12 -14.72
C GLN A 413 0.22 -2.64 -13.55
N GLN A 414 -0.20 -1.59 -12.83
CA GLN A 414 0.55 -1.01 -11.72
C GLN A 414 -0.37 -0.70 -10.53
N SER A 415 -0.04 -1.19 -9.33
CA SER A 415 -0.84 -0.90 -8.13
C SER A 415 -0.58 0.53 -7.61
N VAL A 416 0.69 0.92 -7.48
CA VAL A 416 1.09 2.28 -7.09
C VAL A 416 2.06 2.86 -8.11
N ILE A 417 1.80 4.08 -8.58
CA ILE A 417 2.64 4.81 -9.54
C ILE A 417 3.08 6.14 -8.93
N VAL A 418 4.38 6.38 -8.86
CA VAL A 418 4.94 7.70 -8.49
C VAL A 418 5.44 8.38 -9.75
N SER A 419 4.99 9.62 -9.96
CA SER A 419 5.12 10.31 -11.25
C SER A 419 5.30 11.82 -11.12
N ASN A 420 5.39 12.52 -12.26
CA ASN A 420 5.46 13.99 -12.32
C ASN A 420 6.59 14.62 -11.48
N LYS A 421 7.72 13.91 -11.32
CA LYS A 421 8.87 14.35 -10.51
C LYS A 421 8.52 14.59 -9.03
N ALA A 422 7.55 13.86 -8.50
CA ALA A 422 7.20 13.88 -7.09
C ALA A 422 8.43 13.55 -6.22
N LYS A 423 8.53 14.24 -5.08
CA LYS A 423 9.61 14.09 -4.10
C LYS A 423 9.13 13.51 -2.79
N ASN A 424 9.98 12.78 -2.08
CA ASN A 424 9.75 12.35 -0.70
C ASN A 424 8.40 11.62 -0.52
N VAL A 425 8.07 10.72 -1.45
CA VAL A 425 6.86 9.90 -1.39
C VAL A 425 7.15 8.66 -0.53
N GLU A 426 6.19 8.27 0.31
CA GLU A 426 6.32 7.15 1.24
C GLU A 426 5.34 6.02 0.88
N ILE A 427 5.84 4.80 0.76
CA ILE A 427 5.05 3.58 0.49
C ILE A 427 5.41 2.57 1.56
N ALA A 428 4.57 2.46 2.59
CA ALA A 428 4.90 1.73 3.83
C ALA A 428 3.77 0.84 4.34
N ASP A 429 4.08 -0.29 4.98
CA ASP A 429 3.06 -1.15 5.63
C ASP A 429 1.98 -1.71 4.68
N ASN A 430 2.27 -1.87 3.37
CA ASN A 430 1.32 -2.40 2.39
C ASN A 430 1.57 -3.89 2.11
N THR A 431 0.52 -4.60 1.70
CA THR A 431 0.67 -5.92 1.06
C THR A 431 0.46 -5.76 -0.44
N PHE A 432 1.34 -6.32 -1.26
CA PHE A 432 1.22 -6.34 -2.71
C PHE A 432 1.18 -7.79 -3.20
N SER A 433 0.07 -8.22 -3.79
CA SER A 433 -0.09 -9.58 -4.32
C SER A 433 -0.24 -9.57 -5.84
N ILE A 434 0.76 -10.12 -6.53
CA ILE A 434 0.73 -10.44 -7.96
C ILE A 434 0.87 -11.97 -8.06
N PRO A 435 -0.24 -12.73 -8.18
CA PRO A 435 -0.17 -14.18 -8.34
C PRO A 435 0.48 -14.54 -9.68
N SER A 436 0.87 -15.79 -9.88
CA SER A 436 1.39 -16.20 -11.20
C SER A 436 0.29 -16.12 -12.27
N VAL A 437 0.61 -15.47 -13.40
CA VAL A 437 -0.37 -15.02 -14.41
C VAL A 437 -0.10 -15.67 -15.76
N TYR A 438 -1.13 -16.28 -16.37
CA TYR A 438 -1.09 -16.78 -17.75
C TYR A 438 -2.19 -16.12 -18.59
N LYS A 439 -1.78 -15.35 -19.60
CA LYS A 439 -2.68 -14.65 -20.54
C LYS A 439 -2.43 -15.00 -22.01
N GLY A 440 -1.88 -16.20 -22.25
CA GLY A 440 -1.32 -16.55 -23.55
C GLY A 440 -0.01 -15.80 -23.83
N ASP A 441 0.42 -15.82 -25.08
CA ASP A 441 1.76 -15.40 -25.50
C ASP A 441 1.84 -13.87 -25.72
N TYR A 442 1.33 -13.09 -24.76
CA TYR A 442 1.34 -11.63 -24.79
C TYR A 442 2.44 -11.06 -23.89
N ASP A 443 3.04 -9.96 -24.31
CA ASP A 443 4.06 -9.24 -23.56
C ASP A 443 3.40 -8.24 -22.59
N PHE A 444 3.53 -8.47 -21.27
CA PHE A 444 3.02 -7.58 -20.23
C PHE A 444 3.83 -7.71 -18.93
N GLN A 445 3.99 -6.60 -18.21
CA GLN A 445 4.79 -6.52 -16.98
C GLN A 445 3.94 -5.93 -15.83
N PRO A 446 3.22 -6.76 -15.05
CA PRO A 446 2.53 -6.28 -13.86
C PRO A 446 3.57 -5.87 -12.81
N SER A 447 3.42 -4.69 -12.23
CA SER A 447 4.35 -4.11 -11.25
C SER A 447 3.61 -3.65 -10.00
N SER A 448 4.10 -3.94 -8.81
CA SER A 448 3.42 -3.50 -7.58
C SER A 448 3.61 -1.99 -7.37
N VAL A 449 4.86 -1.53 -7.45
CA VAL A 449 5.26 -0.12 -7.42
C VAL A 449 5.97 0.24 -8.73
N TRP A 450 5.64 1.39 -9.31
CA TRP A 450 6.24 1.92 -10.52
C TRP A 450 6.70 3.36 -10.33
N LEU A 451 7.99 3.62 -10.48
CA LEU A 451 8.58 4.96 -10.39
C LEU A 451 8.92 5.46 -11.80
N GLU A 452 8.39 6.62 -12.18
CA GLU A 452 8.69 7.27 -13.46
C GLU A 452 9.89 8.23 -13.36
N GLN A 453 10.55 8.46 -14.48
CA GLN A 453 11.72 9.35 -14.60
C GLN A 453 11.58 10.71 -13.87
N GLY A 454 12.61 11.07 -13.08
CA GLY A 454 12.68 12.33 -12.34
C GLY A 454 12.05 12.35 -10.95
N VAL A 455 11.51 11.22 -10.47
CA VAL A 455 11.12 11.02 -9.06
C VAL A 455 12.37 11.04 -8.15
N ASP A 456 12.23 11.61 -6.95
CA ASP A 456 13.37 11.88 -6.04
C ASP A 456 13.02 11.54 -4.58
N GLY A 457 13.90 10.88 -3.83
CA GLY A 457 13.72 10.69 -2.39
C GLY A 457 12.55 9.79 -1.98
N THR A 458 12.07 8.89 -2.86
CA THR A 458 10.97 7.98 -2.51
C THR A 458 11.46 6.91 -1.50
N ASN A 459 10.63 6.60 -0.50
CA ASN A 459 10.93 5.61 0.53
C ASN A 459 9.90 4.46 0.47
N ILE A 460 10.37 3.22 0.28
CA ILE A 460 9.54 2.02 0.12
C ILE A 460 9.95 1.01 1.17
N HIS A 461 9.17 0.86 2.25
CA HIS A 461 9.60 0.06 3.40
C HIS A 461 8.49 -0.68 4.14
N ASP A 462 8.86 -1.72 4.91
CA ASP A 462 7.92 -2.51 5.72
C ASP A 462 6.72 -3.08 4.92
N ASN A 463 6.86 -3.26 3.60
CA ASN A 463 5.82 -3.86 2.76
C ASN A 463 6.05 -5.37 2.57
N ASP A 464 4.95 -6.12 2.42
CA ASP A 464 4.95 -7.53 2.05
C ASP A 464 4.64 -7.69 0.56
N PHE A 465 5.55 -8.30 -0.21
CA PHE A 465 5.37 -8.59 -1.63
C PHE A 465 5.20 -10.10 -1.88
N GLU A 466 4.06 -10.50 -2.42
CA GLU A 466 3.78 -11.85 -2.92
C GLU A 466 3.85 -11.85 -4.45
N LEU A 467 4.91 -12.44 -5.02
CA LEU A 467 5.22 -12.33 -6.46
C LEU A 467 5.27 -13.70 -7.14
N GLY A 468 4.31 -14.01 -8.00
CA GLY A 468 4.40 -15.12 -8.96
C GLY A 468 5.00 -14.66 -10.29
N ARG A 469 5.14 -15.57 -11.28
CA ARG A 469 5.63 -15.19 -12.62
C ARG A 469 4.52 -14.75 -13.57
N ALA A 470 4.78 -13.73 -14.39
CA ALA A 470 3.96 -13.38 -15.54
C ALA A 470 4.47 -14.13 -16.79
N HIS A 471 3.58 -14.79 -17.53
CA HIS A 471 3.98 -15.51 -18.73
C HIS A 471 4.56 -14.56 -19.81
N TYR A 472 5.60 -15.00 -20.53
CA TYR A 472 6.36 -14.26 -21.57
C TYR A 472 7.19 -13.04 -21.13
N ASN A 473 6.89 -12.36 -20.02
CA ASN A 473 7.71 -11.27 -19.49
C ASN A 473 7.88 -11.41 -17.95
N SER A 474 7.69 -10.37 -17.16
CA SER A 474 8.15 -10.32 -15.76
C SER A 474 7.05 -9.79 -14.86
N ALA A 475 6.80 -10.42 -13.72
CA ALA A 475 6.09 -9.75 -12.63
C ALA A 475 7.12 -9.03 -11.75
N VAL A 476 6.83 -7.79 -11.33
CA VAL A 476 7.80 -6.92 -10.65
C VAL A 476 7.25 -6.40 -9.32
N GLY A 477 8.04 -6.46 -8.25
CA GLY A 477 7.74 -5.76 -7.00
C GLY A 477 7.84 -4.25 -7.20
N ILE A 478 9.05 -3.75 -7.47
CA ILE A 478 9.37 -2.33 -7.60
C ILE A 478 10.10 -2.10 -8.91
N ASN A 479 9.50 -1.32 -9.81
CA ASN A 479 10.02 -1.03 -11.14
C ASN A 479 10.44 0.44 -11.25
N PHE A 480 11.71 0.68 -11.53
CA PHE A 480 12.26 2.01 -11.75
C PHE A 480 12.42 2.20 -13.25
N VAL A 481 11.57 3.02 -13.86
CA VAL A 481 11.61 3.32 -15.29
C VAL A 481 12.22 4.71 -15.48
N GLY A 482 13.56 4.71 -15.53
CA GLY A 482 14.39 5.88 -15.70
C GLY A 482 14.31 6.49 -17.10
N GLY A 483 15.16 7.49 -17.32
CA GLY A 483 15.29 8.15 -18.61
C GLY A 483 16.18 9.39 -18.55
N ALA A 484 15.86 10.38 -19.37
CA ALA A 484 16.67 11.60 -19.49
C ALA A 484 16.70 12.45 -18.21
N THR A 485 15.68 12.36 -17.36
CA THR A 485 15.71 12.86 -15.97
C THR A 485 15.85 11.66 -15.04
N PRO A 486 16.95 11.52 -14.27
CA PRO A 486 17.14 10.32 -13.46
C PRO A 486 16.12 10.21 -12.33
N ILE A 487 15.77 8.98 -11.96
CA ILE A 487 15.18 8.69 -10.64
C ILE A 487 16.31 8.74 -9.62
N THR A 488 16.15 9.46 -8.50
CA THR A 488 17.24 9.71 -7.55
C THR A 488 16.89 9.40 -6.09
N ASN A 489 17.89 9.02 -5.31
CA ASN A 489 17.86 9.00 -3.84
C ASN A 489 16.74 8.12 -3.24
N THR A 490 16.35 7.04 -3.91
CA THR A 490 15.26 6.16 -3.46
C THR A 490 15.77 5.12 -2.47
N THR A 491 15.03 4.90 -1.39
CA THR A 491 15.26 3.83 -0.41
C THR A 491 14.23 2.71 -0.55
N VAL A 492 14.69 1.47 -0.48
CA VAL A 492 13.90 0.24 -0.52
C VAL A 492 14.34 -0.62 0.66
N ASN A 493 13.72 -0.49 1.83
CA ASN A 493 14.24 -1.11 3.05
C ASN A 493 13.24 -1.95 3.84
N ASP A 494 13.74 -2.98 4.51
CA ASP A 494 12.97 -3.79 5.48
C ASP A 494 11.70 -4.48 4.93
N ASN A 495 11.55 -4.55 3.60
CA ASN A 495 10.42 -5.23 2.96
C ASN A 495 10.58 -6.77 3.04
N THR A 496 9.46 -7.49 3.12
CA THR A 496 9.42 -8.96 2.96
C THR A 496 8.98 -9.31 1.54
N VAL A 497 9.63 -10.28 0.92
CA VAL A 497 9.29 -10.75 -0.42
C VAL A 497 9.20 -12.27 -0.43
N THR A 498 8.07 -12.80 -0.88
CA THR A 498 7.84 -14.23 -1.08
C THR A 498 7.55 -14.49 -2.55
N PHE A 499 8.42 -15.25 -3.21
CA PHE A 499 8.17 -15.71 -4.57
C PHE A 499 7.22 -16.92 -4.56
N THR A 500 6.12 -16.83 -5.31
CA THR A 500 5.04 -17.83 -5.30
C THR A 500 5.16 -18.80 -6.46
N LYS A 501 4.71 -20.05 -6.24
CA LYS A 501 4.74 -21.11 -7.25
C LYS A 501 3.96 -20.74 -8.51
N ASP A 502 4.43 -21.25 -9.64
CA ASP A 502 3.80 -21.06 -10.94
C ASP A 502 2.35 -21.54 -10.99
N ALA A 503 1.53 -20.74 -11.66
CA ALA A 503 0.21 -21.16 -12.11
C ALA A 503 0.35 -22.18 -13.27
N PRO A 504 -0.63 -23.09 -13.44
CA PRO A 504 -0.66 -23.98 -14.60
C PRO A 504 -0.50 -23.20 -15.92
N ASN A 505 0.36 -23.74 -16.80
CA ASN A 505 0.75 -23.19 -18.11
C ASN A 505 1.78 -22.05 -18.13
N VAL A 506 2.18 -21.48 -16.99
CA VAL A 506 3.30 -20.51 -16.96
C VAL A 506 4.63 -21.26 -17.16
N LYS A 507 5.14 -21.25 -18.39
CA LYS A 507 6.38 -21.96 -18.79
C LYS A 507 7.60 -21.05 -18.91
N ASN A 508 7.35 -19.76 -19.18
CA ASN A 508 8.34 -18.74 -19.46
C ASN A 508 7.99 -17.45 -18.71
N GLY A 509 8.93 -16.50 -18.72
CA GLY A 509 8.87 -15.29 -17.92
C GLY A 509 9.60 -15.44 -16.58
N ASP A 510 9.67 -14.31 -15.87
CA ASP A 510 10.45 -14.06 -14.68
C ASP A 510 9.57 -13.49 -13.54
N ALA A 511 10.06 -13.56 -12.30
CA ALA A 511 9.56 -12.77 -11.18
C ALA A 511 10.72 -11.97 -10.58
N MET A 512 10.54 -10.67 -10.34
CA MET A 512 11.62 -9.79 -9.91
C MET A 512 11.18 -8.92 -8.75
N PHE A 513 11.97 -8.80 -7.68
CA PHE A 513 11.64 -7.86 -6.61
C PHE A 513 11.95 -6.42 -7.04
N VAL A 514 13.22 -6.09 -7.32
CA VAL A 514 13.62 -4.77 -7.82
C VAL A 514 14.10 -4.85 -9.27
N VAL A 515 13.54 -4.03 -10.14
CA VAL A 515 14.03 -3.79 -11.51
C VAL A 515 14.44 -2.33 -11.64
N ALA A 516 15.76 -2.08 -11.72
CA ALA A 516 16.31 -0.75 -11.92
C ALA A 516 16.76 -0.57 -13.38
N ASN A 517 15.88 0.00 -14.21
CA ASN A 517 16.14 0.23 -15.63
C ASN A 517 16.32 1.72 -15.92
N GLY A 518 17.57 2.15 -16.11
CA GLY A 518 17.87 3.55 -16.46
C GLY A 518 17.44 3.95 -17.87
N ASN A 519 17.34 3.02 -18.82
CA ASN A 519 16.82 3.25 -20.17
C ASN A 519 17.48 4.44 -20.91
N THR A 520 18.83 4.47 -20.96
CA THR A 520 19.60 5.60 -21.49
C THR A 520 20.85 5.21 -22.28
N ASP A 521 21.03 5.77 -23.48
CA ASP A 521 22.25 5.64 -24.30
C ASP A 521 23.42 6.42 -23.66
N GLY A 522 24.28 5.74 -22.88
CA GLY A 522 25.51 6.30 -22.30
C GLY A 522 25.32 7.19 -21.07
N LYS A 523 24.21 7.06 -20.33
CA LYS A 523 23.92 7.81 -19.10
C LYS A 523 23.34 6.89 -18.02
N TYR A 524 22.98 7.47 -16.88
CA TYR A 524 22.32 6.76 -15.77
C TYR A 524 20.93 7.35 -15.51
N GLY A 525 19.88 6.62 -15.90
CA GLY A 525 18.50 7.03 -15.65
C GLY A 525 17.97 6.65 -14.26
N VAL A 526 18.73 5.87 -13.48
CA VAL A 526 18.48 5.58 -12.07
C VAL A 526 19.77 5.81 -11.28
N GLN A 527 19.70 6.59 -10.19
CA GLN A 527 20.89 6.98 -9.41
C GLN A 527 20.63 6.96 -7.90
N ASN A 528 21.67 6.66 -7.11
CA ASN A 528 21.66 6.72 -5.64
C ASN A 528 20.50 5.90 -5.01
N VAL A 529 20.33 4.64 -5.42
CA VAL A 529 19.31 3.75 -4.85
C VAL A 529 19.93 2.95 -3.71
N THR A 530 19.31 2.95 -2.53
CA THR A 530 19.72 2.09 -1.42
C THR A 530 18.64 1.04 -1.18
N ALA A 531 18.99 -0.24 -1.27
CA ALA A 531 18.13 -1.33 -0.86
C ALA A 531 18.75 -2.07 0.33
N SER A 532 18.08 -2.07 1.49
CA SER A 532 18.68 -2.57 2.74
C SER A 532 17.74 -3.30 3.69
N GLY A 533 18.22 -4.31 4.41
CA GLY A 533 17.42 -5.03 5.41
C GLY A 533 16.29 -5.91 4.85
N ASN A 534 16.05 -5.90 3.53
CA ASN A 534 14.96 -6.65 2.90
C ASN A 534 15.15 -8.17 3.08
N ARG A 535 14.04 -8.90 3.20
CA ARG A 535 13.98 -10.35 3.38
C ARG A 535 13.32 -11.00 2.19
N ILE A 536 14.09 -11.72 1.39
CA ILE A 536 13.65 -12.23 0.08
C ILE A 536 13.76 -13.76 0.08
N ASP A 537 12.63 -14.44 -0.13
CA ASP A 537 12.51 -15.89 -0.19
C ASP A 537 12.09 -16.35 -1.60
N GLY A 538 13.06 -16.88 -2.34
CA GLY A 538 12.92 -17.51 -3.65
C GLY A 538 12.50 -18.97 -3.61
N THR A 539 12.45 -19.63 -2.45
CA THR A 539 12.31 -21.11 -2.36
C THR A 539 10.99 -21.66 -2.95
N GLY A 540 10.01 -20.79 -3.22
CA GLY A 540 8.79 -21.12 -3.95
C GLY A 540 8.97 -21.30 -5.47
N LEU A 541 10.02 -20.72 -6.09
CA LEU A 541 10.35 -20.82 -7.51
C LEU A 541 11.75 -21.43 -7.69
N ALA A 542 11.88 -22.43 -8.57
CA ALA A 542 13.15 -23.12 -8.76
C ALA A 542 14.14 -22.40 -9.71
N THR A 543 13.65 -21.40 -10.46
CA THR A 543 14.36 -20.69 -11.53
C THR A 543 13.65 -19.37 -11.87
N ARG A 544 14.38 -18.41 -12.44
CA ARG A 544 13.85 -17.17 -13.03
C ARG A 544 13.18 -16.22 -12.05
N ASP A 545 13.61 -16.27 -10.80
CA ASP A 545 13.28 -15.33 -9.75
C ASP A 545 14.52 -14.51 -9.35
N TYR A 546 14.37 -13.18 -9.31
CA TYR A 546 15.47 -12.23 -9.21
C TYR A 546 15.22 -11.26 -8.06
N ALA A 547 16.15 -11.14 -7.11
CA ALA A 547 16.02 -10.13 -6.07
C ALA A 547 16.26 -8.71 -6.61
N VAL A 548 17.33 -8.51 -7.39
CA VAL A 548 17.64 -7.20 -8.01
C VAL A 548 18.15 -7.39 -9.44
N ALA A 549 17.54 -6.71 -10.41
CA ALA A 549 17.96 -6.64 -11.81
C ALA A 549 18.30 -5.19 -12.21
N ILE A 550 19.43 -4.97 -12.90
CA ILE A 550 19.93 -3.61 -13.22
C ILE A 550 20.34 -3.41 -14.69
N SER A 551 20.13 -2.18 -15.19
CA SER A 551 20.83 -1.56 -16.34
C SER A 551 20.89 -0.05 -16.18
N ASP A 552 21.97 0.60 -16.64
CA ASP A 552 22.10 2.06 -16.63
C ASP A 552 21.88 2.70 -15.24
N VAL A 553 22.36 2.03 -14.18
CA VAL A 553 22.25 2.47 -12.78
C VAL A 553 23.59 3.05 -12.29
N LYS A 554 23.55 4.11 -11.48
CA LYS A 554 24.73 4.61 -10.75
C LYS A 554 24.48 4.67 -9.25
N GLY A 555 25.40 4.18 -8.42
CA GLY A 555 25.27 4.32 -6.97
C GLY A 555 24.16 3.44 -6.39
N LEU A 556 24.10 2.17 -6.80
CA LEU A 556 23.22 1.19 -6.17
C LEU A 556 23.90 0.61 -4.93
N HIS A 557 23.31 0.80 -3.75
CA HIS A 557 23.79 0.24 -2.50
C HIS A 557 22.88 -0.92 -2.08
N LEU A 558 23.37 -2.15 -2.15
CA LEU A 558 22.71 -3.33 -1.56
C LEU A 558 23.41 -3.67 -0.24
N THR A 559 22.76 -3.37 0.88
CA THR A 559 23.36 -3.58 2.21
C THR A 559 22.46 -4.34 3.17
N ASP A 560 23.01 -5.28 3.95
CA ASP A 560 22.29 -5.97 5.04
C ASP A 560 21.02 -6.75 4.62
N ASN A 561 20.83 -7.03 3.32
CA ASN A 561 19.68 -7.81 2.84
C ASN A 561 19.87 -9.30 3.10
N LYS A 562 18.77 -10.04 3.30
CA LYS A 562 18.75 -11.49 3.38
C LYS A 562 18.03 -12.07 2.17
N VAL A 563 18.78 -12.70 1.26
CA VAL A 563 18.24 -13.34 0.04
C VAL A 563 18.46 -14.85 0.14
N THR A 564 17.38 -15.62 0.05
CA THR A 564 17.41 -17.08 0.19
C THR A 564 16.75 -17.77 -0.99
N GLY A 565 17.44 -18.72 -1.62
CA GLY A 565 16.86 -19.66 -2.58
C GLY A 565 16.49 -19.09 -3.96
N THR A 566 16.98 -17.91 -4.32
CA THR A 566 16.63 -17.27 -5.60
C THR A 566 17.47 -17.76 -6.78
N TYR A 567 16.97 -17.62 -8.00
CA TYR A 567 17.80 -17.83 -9.20
C TYR A 567 18.97 -16.84 -9.27
N MET A 568 18.72 -15.54 -9.04
CA MET A 568 19.78 -14.52 -8.95
C MET A 568 19.50 -13.48 -7.85
N ALA A 569 20.47 -13.25 -6.96
CA ALA A 569 20.33 -12.17 -5.96
C ALA A 569 20.67 -10.77 -6.54
N LEU A 570 21.66 -10.67 -7.42
CA LEU A 570 21.87 -9.49 -8.29
C LEU A 570 22.20 -9.93 -9.72
N SER A 571 21.48 -9.39 -10.71
CA SER A 571 21.72 -9.64 -12.13
C SER A 571 21.85 -8.37 -12.97
N TYR A 572 22.71 -8.40 -13.99
CA TYR A 572 22.59 -7.49 -15.12
C TYR A 572 21.49 -7.97 -16.08
N SER A 573 20.70 -7.04 -16.61
CA SER A 573 19.63 -7.31 -17.56
C SER A 573 19.68 -6.33 -18.73
N SER A 574 19.83 -6.82 -19.95
CA SER A 574 19.81 -5.99 -21.16
C SER A 574 18.40 -5.90 -21.74
N TRP A 575 17.81 -4.70 -21.73
CA TRP A 575 16.54 -4.41 -22.40
C TRP A 575 16.74 -3.80 -23.79
N ALA A 576 15.68 -3.72 -24.60
CA ALA A 576 15.75 -3.33 -26.01
C ALA A 576 16.17 -1.86 -26.21
N GLY A 577 17.48 -1.63 -26.28
CA GLY A 577 18.10 -0.32 -26.45
C GLY A 577 19.62 -0.44 -26.37
N LYS A 578 20.32 0.69 -26.53
CA LYS A 578 21.74 0.77 -26.15
C LYS A 578 21.80 0.95 -24.64
N THR A 579 22.24 -0.08 -23.95
CA THR A 579 22.43 -0.12 -22.51
C THR A 579 23.89 0.13 -22.17
N SER A 580 24.14 0.78 -21.05
CA SER A 580 25.46 1.14 -20.53
C SER A 580 25.74 0.32 -19.26
N ALA A 581 27.01 0.02 -18.99
CA ALA A 581 27.38 -0.59 -17.73
C ALA A 581 26.94 0.29 -16.54
N SER A 582 26.37 -0.35 -15.52
CA SER A 582 26.05 0.30 -14.26
C SER A 582 27.33 0.51 -13.43
N THR A 583 27.39 1.56 -12.62
CA THR A 583 28.62 1.94 -11.88
C THR A 583 28.34 2.34 -10.43
N ASP A 584 29.39 2.50 -9.62
CA ASP A 584 29.33 2.80 -8.19
C ASP A 584 28.42 1.82 -7.40
N ILE A 585 28.45 0.53 -7.74
CA ILE A 585 27.64 -0.51 -7.09
C ILE A 585 28.29 -0.89 -5.75
N VAL A 586 27.54 -0.90 -4.64
CA VAL A 586 28.05 -1.22 -3.31
C VAL A 586 27.36 -2.48 -2.78
N LEU A 587 28.12 -3.52 -2.43
CA LEU A 587 27.62 -4.82 -1.97
C LEU A 587 28.22 -5.17 -0.60
N LYS A 588 27.49 -4.93 0.49
CA LYS A 588 27.97 -5.10 1.87
C LYS A 588 27.01 -5.85 2.78
N SER A 589 27.52 -6.66 3.69
CA SER A 589 26.77 -7.28 4.80
C SER A 589 25.56 -8.15 4.39
N ASN A 590 25.34 -8.43 3.10
CA ASN A 590 24.18 -9.21 2.67
C ASN A 590 24.37 -10.69 3.05
N THR A 591 23.29 -11.33 3.51
CA THR A 591 23.24 -12.78 3.71
C THR A 591 22.62 -13.42 2.47
N LEU A 592 23.44 -14.10 1.68
CA LEU A 592 23.05 -14.73 0.42
C LEU A 592 23.15 -16.25 0.60
N LYS A 593 22.01 -16.94 0.52
CA LYS A 593 21.90 -18.36 0.89
C LYS A 593 21.14 -19.16 -0.16
N ASP A 594 21.63 -20.34 -0.50
CA ASP A 594 20.96 -21.31 -1.37
C ASP A 594 20.57 -20.82 -2.79
N ASN A 595 21.04 -19.64 -3.21
CA ASN A 595 20.76 -19.07 -4.54
C ASN A 595 21.48 -19.87 -5.66
N VAL A 596 20.97 -19.81 -6.89
CA VAL A 596 21.65 -20.41 -8.06
C VAL A 596 22.85 -19.55 -8.49
N ALA A 597 22.74 -18.23 -8.42
CA ALA A 597 23.87 -17.30 -8.47
C ALA A 597 23.66 -16.11 -7.53
N ASP A 598 24.69 -15.75 -6.75
CA ASP A 598 24.61 -14.61 -5.84
C ASP A 598 24.75 -13.27 -6.59
N VAL A 599 25.73 -13.16 -7.49
CA VAL A 599 25.93 -11.98 -8.34
C VAL A 599 26.26 -12.45 -9.75
N TYR A 600 25.51 -11.95 -10.74
CA TYR A 600 25.67 -12.30 -12.16
C TYR A 600 25.79 -11.04 -13.02
N LEU A 601 27.04 -10.63 -13.26
CA LEU A 601 27.41 -9.45 -14.06
C LEU A 601 28.37 -9.80 -15.22
N ASP A 602 28.63 -11.09 -15.43
CA ASP A 602 29.65 -11.63 -16.33
C ASP A 602 29.60 -11.05 -17.76
N ALA A 603 28.40 -10.78 -18.27
CA ALA A 603 28.21 -10.20 -19.61
C ALA A 603 28.97 -8.87 -19.79
N LEU A 604 28.91 -7.98 -18.80
CA LEU A 604 29.57 -6.66 -18.84
C LEU A 604 31.08 -6.72 -18.54
N PHE A 605 31.50 -7.69 -17.73
CA PHE A 605 32.93 -7.93 -17.49
C PHE A 605 33.63 -8.54 -18.72
N ASN A 606 32.92 -9.42 -19.45
CA ASN A 606 33.46 -10.07 -20.65
C ASN A 606 33.60 -9.11 -21.84
N THR A 607 32.72 -8.11 -21.96
CA THR A 607 32.84 -7.01 -22.95
C THR A 607 33.84 -5.94 -22.54
N GLY A 608 34.20 -5.86 -21.25
CA GLY A 608 35.03 -4.79 -20.68
C GLY A 608 34.28 -3.49 -20.43
N GLU A 609 32.94 -3.51 -20.51
CA GLU A 609 32.08 -2.35 -20.23
C GLU A 609 32.02 -2.04 -18.73
N MET A 610 32.21 -3.06 -17.87
CA MET A 610 32.32 -2.93 -16.41
C MET A 610 33.69 -3.41 -15.91
N THR A 611 34.24 -2.74 -14.89
CA THR A 611 35.55 -3.02 -14.30
C THR A 611 35.48 -3.26 -12.79
N ALA A 612 36.61 -3.67 -12.18
CA ALA A 612 36.72 -3.88 -10.73
C ALA A 612 36.34 -2.66 -9.89
N LYS A 613 36.51 -1.45 -10.45
CA LYS A 613 36.33 -0.17 -9.74
C LYS A 613 34.87 0.23 -9.63
N ASP A 614 34.02 -0.36 -10.46
CA ASP A 614 32.60 -0.06 -10.57
C ASP A 614 31.77 -0.82 -9.51
N ILE A 615 32.42 -1.71 -8.73
CA ILE A 615 31.82 -2.45 -7.62
C ILE A 615 32.68 -2.37 -6.36
N VAL A 616 32.08 -1.94 -5.24
CA VAL A 616 32.67 -1.90 -3.91
C VAL A 616 32.10 -3.03 -3.05
N TYR A 617 32.91 -4.06 -2.80
CA TYR A 617 32.57 -5.14 -1.87
C TYR A 617 32.92 -4.76 -0.42
N GLY A 618 32.09 -5.18 0.52
CA GLY A 618 32.40 -5.05 1.96
C GLY A 618 33.47 -6.04 2.43
N GLY A 619 34.25 -5.63 3.44
CA GLY A 619 35.35 -6.41 4.01
C GLY A 619 35.18 -6.71 5.49
N GLY A 620 35.82 -7.77 5.98
CA GLY A 620 35.74 -8.15 7.39
C GLY A 620 34.30 -8.48 7.81
N LYS A 621 33.76 -7.73 8.78
CA LYS A 621 32.37 -7.87 9.23
C LYS A 621 31.33 -7.38 8.21
N GLU A 622 31.72 -6.55 7.25
CA GLU A 622 30.86 -6.10 6.15
C GLU A 622 30.90 -7.06 4.95
N SER A 623 31.61 -8.19 5.05
CA SER A 623 31.65 -9.17 3.96
C SER A 623 30.27 -9.80 3.76
N ASN A 624 29.86 -10.00 2.50
CA ASN A 624 28.62 -10.69 2.19
C ASN A 624 28.76 -12.17 2.60
N VAL A 625 27.82 -12.66 3.41
CA VAL A 625 27.82 -14.03 3.91
C VAL A 625 27.20 -14.93 2.85
N ILE A 626 28.03 -15.68 2.14
CA ILE A 626 27.62 -16.61 1.07
C ILE A 626 27.54 -18.03 1.62
N VAL A 627 26.33 -18.60 1.66
CA VAL A 627 26.07 -19.97 2.12
C VAL A 627 25.57 -20.81 0.95
N ARG A 628 26.44 -21.72 0.47
CA ARG A 628 26.17 -22.54 -0.73
C ARG A 628 25.20 -23.68 -0.47
N SER A 629 24.33 -23.93 -1.44
CA SER A 629 23.55 -25.16 -1.53
C SER A 629 24.27 -26.24 -2.36
N LYS A 630 23.64 -27.41 -2.39
CA LYS A 630 23.99 -28.67 -3.09
C LYS A 630 24.23 -28.61 -4.63
N TYR A 631 24.25 -27.44 -5.26
CA TYR A 631 24.51 -27.30 -6.70
C TYR A 631 26.01 -27.02 -6.95
N GLU A 632 26.55 -27.64 -8.01
CA GLU A 632 27.99 -27.93 -8.11
C GLU A 632 28.91 -26.69 -8.19
N ALA A 633 30.15 -26.88 -7.72
CA ALA A 633 31.08 -25.81 -7.42
C ALA A 633 31.59 -25.05 -8.66
N LYS A 634 31.09 -23.82 -8.86
CA LYS A 634 31.84 -22.74 -9.52
C LYS A 634 32.73 -22.02 -8.49
N ALA A 635 33.95 -21.63 -8.86
CA ALA A 635 34.81 -20.84 -7.97
C ALA A 635 34.22 -19.43 -7.74
N PRO A 636 34.37 -18.82 -6.55
CA PRO A 636 33.96 -17.44 -6.32
C PRO A 636 34.89 -16.50 -7.09
N TYR A 637 34.32 -15.66 -7.95
CA TYR A 637 35.05 -14.63 -8.68
C TYR A 637 34.99 -13.30 -7.92
N VAL A 638 36.16 -12.75 -7.57
CA VAL A 638 36.28 -11.44 -6.92
C VAL A 638 37.34 -10.65 -7.67
N ASN A 639 36.97 -9.50 -8.23
CA ASN A 639 37.85 -8.81 -9.17
C ASN A 639 39.15 -8.31 -8.49
N GLY A 640 40.28 -8.42 -9.20
CA GLY A 640 41.62 -8.19 -8.67
C GLY A 640 42.18 -9.33 -7.80
N LEU A 641 41.37 -10.32 -7.41
CA LEU A 641 41.79 -11.47 -6.63
C LEU A 641 41.62 -12.78 -7.42
N ALA A 642 42.64 -13.64 -7.36
CA ALA A 642 42.58 -15.00 -7.82
C ALA A 642 42.06 -15.92 -6.70
N PHE A 643 41.30 -16.95 -7.08
CA PHE A 643 40.86 -17.99 -6.17
C PHE A 643 41.99 -18.98 -5.89
N ALA A 644 42.42 -19.06 -4.64
CA ALA A 644 43.58 -19.85 -4.21
C ALA A 644 43.20 -21.10 -3.38
N GLY A 645 41.91 -21.46 -3.39
CA GLY A 645 41.40 -22.71 -2.85
C GLY A 645 40.40 -22.55 -1.71
N TRP A 646 39.69 -23.64 -1.42
CA TRP A 646 38.81 -23.76 -0.26
C TRP A 646 39.59 -24.32 0.94
N TYR A 647 39.31 -23.80 2.13
CA TYR A 647 39.97 -24.19 3.38
C TYR A 647 38.94 -24.39 4.49
N THR A 648 39.21 -25.26 5.45
CA THR A 648 38.34 -25.44 6.64
C THR A 648 38.69 -24.53 7.81
N ASP A 649 39.69 -23.65 7.63
CA ASP A 649 40.18 -22.72 8.65
C ASP A 649 40.44 -21.32 8.08
N ALA A 650 40.15 -20.29 8.89
CA ALA A 650 40.37 -18.88 8.52
C ALA A 650 41.85 -18.48 8.38
N THR A 651 42.77 -19.34 8.79
CA THR A 651 44.23 -19.18 8.60
C THR A 651 44.74 -19.79 7.30
N PHE A 652 43.86 -20.41 6.49
CA PHE A 652 44.17 -21.04 5.20
C PHE A 652 45.30 -22.08 5.24
N THR A 653 45.29 -22.92 6.27
CA THR A 653 46.30 -23.97 6.51
C THR A 653 45.84 -25.37 6.11
N THR A 654 44.54 -25.63 6.14
CA THR A 654 43.91 -26.94 5.91
C THR A 654 42.98 -26.88 4.69
N PRO A 655 43.44 -27.30 3.49
CA PRO A 655 42.60 -27.35 2.31
C PRO A 655 41.37 -28.23 2.51
N ALA A 656 40.24 -27.78 1.97
CA ALA A 656 39.00 -28.52 2.00
C ALA A 656 39.08 -29.81 1.17
N LYS A 657 38.23 -30.77 1.52
CA LYS A 657 37.96 -31.98 0.74
C LYS A 657 36.50 -32.00 0.31
N ALA A 658 36.16 -32.78 -0.71
CA ALA A 658 34.77 -33.01 -1.09
C ALA A 658 33.94 -33.45 0.14
N GLY A 659 32.82 -32.77 0.39
CA GLY A 659 31.97 -32.98 1.57
C GLY A 659 32.40 -32.25 2.85
N SER A 660 33.37 -31.32 2.80
CA SER A 660 33.72 -30.49 3.97
C SER A 660 32.64 -29.43 4.24
N GLU A 661 32.18 -29.35 5.48
CA GLU A 661 31.29 -28.29 5.97
C GLU A 661 32.10 -27.07 6.45
N ASN A 662 31.47 -25.88 6.44
CA ASN A 662 32.04 -24.62 6.96
C ASN A 662 33.39 -24.20 6.31
N VAL A 663 33.50 -24.31 4.98
CA VAL A 663 34.70 -23.90 4.24
C VAL A 663 34.75 -22.40 3.95
N VAL A 664 35.95 -21.82 3.97
CA VAL A 664 36.24 -20.43 3.62
C VAL A 664 37.10 -20.35 2.34
N PRO A 665 36.87 -19.38 1.45
CA PRO A 665 37.68 -19.20 0.24
C PRO A 665 38.97 -18.44 0.57
N LYS A 666 40.12 -18.97 0.16
CA LYS A 666 41.36 -18.20 0.09
C LYS A 666 41.36 -17.40 -1.20
N LEU A 667 41.44 -16.09 -1.07
CA LEU A 667 41.59 -15.16 -2.19
C LEU A 667 42.92 -14.42 -2.04
N MET A 668 43.63 -14.19 -3.14
CA MET A 668 44.90 -13.45 -3.12
C MET A 668 45.06 -12.59 -4.38
N PRO A 669 45.81 -11.48 -4.35
CA PRO A 669 45.99 -10.60 -5.50
C PRO A 669 46.42 -11.37 -6.76
N VAL A 670 45.81 -11.02 -7.90
CA VAL A 670 46.07 -11.70 -9.19
C VAL A 670 47.56 -11.72 -9.54
N ASP A 671 48.28 -10.62 -9.32
CA ASP A 671 49.71 -10.47 -9.61
C ASP A 671 50.64 -11.28 -8.68
N GLN A 672 50.12 -11.71 -7.52
CA GLN A 672 50.76 -12.69 -6.65
C GLN A 672 50.44 -14.11 -7.12
N ALA A 673 49.16 -14.41 -7.39
CA ALA A 673 48.68 -15.74 -7.74
C ALA A 673 49.21 -16.25 -9.08
N TYR A 674 49.19 -15.40 -10.12
CA TYR A 674 49.69 -15.77 -11.44
C TYR A 674 50.22 -14.58 -12.24
N LYS A 675 51.14 -14.88 -13.15
CA LYS A 675 51.63 -13.92 -14.15
C LYS A 675 51.48 -14.55 -15.52
N ILE A 676 50.88 -13.81 -16.46
CA ILE A 676 50.88 -14.11 -17.88
C ILE A 676 51.74 -13.04 -18.55
N GLN A 677 52.72 -13.45 -19.35
CA GLN A 677 53.62 -12.54 -20.07
C GLN A 677 53.67 -12.91 -21.54
N PHE A 678 53.23 -12.01 -22.41
CA PHE A 678 53.50 -12.11 -23.84
C PHE A 678 54.96 -11.76 -24.13
N LEU A 679 55.68 -12.69 -24.74
CA LEU A 679 57.09 -12.53 -25.12
C LEU A 679 57.27 -11.95 -26.53
N GLY A 680 56.19 -11.90 -27.32
CA GLY A 680 56.19 -11.35 -28.68
C GLY A 680 55.74 -12.33 -29.76
N GLY A 681 55.63 -11.80 -30.98
CA GLY A 681 55.45 -12.58 -32.20
C GLY A 681 56.81 -12.98 -32.78
N SER A 682 56.92 -14.19 -33.35
CA SER A 682 58.14 -14.67 -34.01
C SER A 682 57.79 -15.54 -35.23
N LEU A 683 58.72 -15.62 -36.18
CA LEU A 683 58.61 -16.48 -37.36
C LEU A 683 59.49 -17.71 -37.21
N ARG A 684 59.00 -18.86 -37.69
CA ARG A 684 59.75 -20.13 -37.64
C ARG A 684 60.74 -20.20 -38.81
N VAL A 685 62.04 -20.07 -38.54
CA VAL A 685 63.13 -19.97 -39.54
C VAL A 685 63.83 -21.29 -39.86
N ASP A 686 63.50 -22.36 -39.14
CA ASP A 686 64.12 -23.70 -39.20
C ASP A 686 63.60 -24.58 -40.35
N ASN A 687 62.67 -24.09 -41.17
CA ASN A 687 62.21 -24.73 -42.40
C ASN A 687 62.26 -23.73 -43.57
N PRO A 688 63.40 -23.60 -44.28
CA PRO A 688 63.60 -22.61 -45.35
C PRO A 688 62.88 -22.97 -46.67
N GLN A 689 61.79 -23.75 -46.61
CA GLN A 689 61.00 -24.15 -47.77
C GLN A 689 59.91 -23.12 -48.07
N VAL A 690 59.94 -22.63 -49.32
CA VAL A 690 58.90 -21.87 -50.04
C VAL A 690 58.65 -20.41 -49.59
N LYS A 691 58.75 -19.47 -50.54
CA LYS A 691 58.37 -18.05 -50.37
C LYS A 691 56.85 -17.84 -50.23
N ASP A 692 56.06 -18.91 -50.35
CA ASP A 692 54.60 -18.85 -50.49
C ASP A 692 53.84 -19.12 -49.18
N THR A 693 54.51 -19.64 -48.13
CA THR A 693 53.91 -19.83 -46.81
C THR A 693 54.86 -19.50 -45.65
N ALA A 694 54.30 -19.08 -44.51
CA ALA A 694 55.03 -18.76 -43.29
C ALA A 694 54.39 -19.40 -42.04
N ASN A 695 55.17 -19.51 -40.96
CA ASN A 695 54.70 -19.99 -39.67
C ASN A 695 54.80 -18.86 -38.63
N LEU A 696 53.65 -18.34 -38.19
CA LEU A 696 53.56 -17.25 -37.21
C LEU A 696 53.35 -17.83 -35.81
N ARG A 697 54.23 -17.47 -34.86
CA ARG A 697 54.17 -17.91 -33.47
C ARG A 697 53.90 -16.76 -32.51
N PHE A 698 52.96 -16.95 -31.59
CA PHE A 698 52.74 -16.09 -30.43
C PHE A 698 53.31 -16.79 -29.19
N SER A 699 54.37 -16.22 -28.64
CA SER A 699 55.09 -16.79 -27.50
C SER A 699 54.59 -16.18 -26.19
N TYR A 700 54.20 -17.00 -25.22
CA TYR A 700 53.82 -16.58 -23.88
C TYR A 700 54.62 -17.35 -22.84
N ARG A 701 54.78 -16.78 -21.64
CA ARG A 701 55.23 -17.51 -20.46
C ARG A 701 54.36 -17.20 -19.25
N THR A 702 54.10 -18.21 -18.43
CA THR A 702 53.22 -18.10 -17.27
C THR A 702 53.91 -18.55 -15.99
N LYS A 703 53.56 -17.95 -14.85
CA LYS A 703 54.07 -18.36 -13.53
C LYS A 703 52.93 -18.35 -12.53
N LEU A 704 52.97 -19.26 -11.57
CA LEU A 704 51.97 -19.43 -10.52
C LEU A 704 52.63 -19.26 -9.13
N ASP A 705 51.82 -18.92 -8.13
CA ASP A 705 52.25 -18.88 -6.73
C ASP A 705 52.52 -20.27 -6.14
N LYS A 706 53.28 -20.31 -5.04
CA LYS A 706 53.58 -21.48 -4.22
C LYS A 706 52.33 -22.05 -3.55
N GLY A 707 51.59 -22.86 -4.29
CA GLY A 707 50.38 -23.56 -3.86
C GLY A 707 49.42 -23.85 -5.00
N LEU A 708 49.55 -23.14 -6.13
CA LEU A 708 48.77 -23.38 -7.33
C LEU A 708 49.55 -24.29 -8.29
N THR A 709 48.84 -25.24 -8.90
CA THR A 709 49.42 -26.20 -9.87
C THR A 709 49.04 -25.78 -11.28
N TYR A 710 50.00 -25.72 -12.20
CA TYR A 710 49.72 -25.51 -13.62
C TYR A 710 49.06 -26.77 -14.20
N GLU A 711 47.93 -26.62 -14.89
CA GLU A 711 47.20 -27.74 -15.49
C GLU A 711 47.27 -27.67 -17.02
N SER A 712 46.87 -26.54 -17.60
CA SER A 712 46.98 -26.32 -19.04
C SER A 712 47.01 -24.84 -19.40
N ALA A 713 47.30 -24.58 -20.66
CA ALA A 713 47.03 -23.29 -21.29
C ALA A 713 46.37 -23.56 -22.65
N GLY A 714 45.70 -22.53 -23.17
CA GLY A 714 45.19 -22.51 -24.53
C GLY A 714 45.03 -21.07 -25.01
N TRP A 715 44.36 -20.90 -26.14
CA TRP A 715 44.10 -19.59 -26.73
C TRP A 715 42.73 -19.51 -27.37
N SER A 716 42.16 -18.31 -27.38
CA SER A 716 41.12 -17.88 -28.30
C SER A 716 41.74 -16.95 -29.35
N PHE A 717 41.46 -17.19 -30.64
CA PHE A 717 42.01 -16.36 -31.72
C PHE A 717 41.06 -16.15 -32.90
N ASP A 718 41.23 -15.00 -33.57
CA ASP A 718 40.48 -14.57 -34.76
C ASP A 718 41.43 -14.11 -35.88
N ILE A 719 41.09 -14.49 -37.11
CA ILE A 719 41.88 -14.32 -38.34
C ILE A 719 41.23 -13.29 -39.29
N LYS A 720 40.07 -12.68 -38.95
CA LYS A 720 39.40 -11.69 -39.82
C LYS A 720 39.27 -10.29 -39.21
N PRO A 721 40.00 -9.28 -39.72
CA PRO A 721 39.70 -7.89 -39.44
C PRO A 721 38.31 -7.50 -39.97
N GLY A 722 37.44 -6.94 -39.13
CA GLY A 722 36.16 -6.33 -39.53
C GLY A 722 34.90 -7.17 -39.31
N SER A 723 35.00 -8.39 -38.77
CA SER A 723 33.84 -9.11 -38.23
C SER A 723 33.41 -8.49 -36.90
N SER A 724 32.13 -8.18 -36.73
CA SER A 724 31.54 -7.83 -35.42
C SER A 724 31.31 -9.06 -34.52
N SER A 725 31.62 -10.26 -35.02
CA SER A 725 31.49 -11.53 -34.32
C SER A 725 32.87 -12.15 -34.14
N PHE A 726 33.39 -12.12 -32.92
CA PHE A 726 34.56 -12.91 -32.52
C PHE A 726 34.12 -14.38 -32.46
N TYR A 727 34.41 -15.15 -33.52
CA TYR A 727 34.24 -16.60 -33.53
C TYR A 727 35.59 -17.23 -33.19
N PRO A 728 35.89 -17.50 -31.90
CA PRO A 728 37.20 -17.96 -31.50
C PRO A 728 37.43 -19.38 -32.01
N TYR A 729 38.51 -19.56 -32.78
CA TYR A 729 39.15 -20.86 -32.82
C TYR A 729 39.83 -21.08 -31.47
N ALA A 730 39.61 -22.26 -30.89
CA ALA A 730 40.24 -22.68 -29.66
C ALA A 730 41.43 -23.60 -29.98
N ALA A 731 42.56 -23.39 -29.30
CA ALA A 731 43.71 -24.29 -29.36
C ALA A 731 44.28 -24.48 -27.95
N ASP A 732 44.69 -25.71 -27.63
CA ASP A 732 45.37 -26.04 -26.38
C ASP A 732 46.89 -26.10 -26.56
N ALA A 733 47.64 -25.83 -25.50
CA ALA A 733 49.09 -25.87 -25.51
C ALA A 733 49.63 -27.31 -25.59
N MET A 734 50.43 -27.58 -26.61
CA MET A 734 51.21 -28.82 -26.74
C MET A 734 52.66 -28.59 -26.33
N ASN A 735 53.20 -29.51 -25.53
CA ASN A 735 54.60 -29.54 -25.07
C ASN A 735 55.08 -28.24 -24.36
N PRO A 736 54.39 -27.77 -23.29
CA PRO A 736 54.92 -26.71 -22.45
C PRO A 736 56.25 -27.12 -21.80
N TYR A 737 57.16 -26.16 -21.60
CA TYR A 737 58.41 -26.36 -20.86
C TYR A 737 58.62 -25.24 -19.85
N VAL A 738 59.43 -25.49 -18.81
CA VAL A 738 59.76 -24.49 -17.79
C VAL A 738 61.10 -23.83 -18.11
N ASP A 739 61.14 -22.50 -18.13
CA ASP A 739 62.38 -21.73 -18.33
C ASP A 739 63.23 -21.63 -17.05
N ALA A 740 64.45 -21.08 -17.17
CA ALA A 740 65.37 -20.94 -16.05
C ALA A 740 64.86 -20.00 -14.93
N ASP A 741 63.91 -19.10 -15.25
CA ASP A 741 63.25 -18.21 -14.29
C ASP A 741 62.06 -18.90 -13.59
N GLY A 742 61.74 -20.15 -13.95
CA GLY A 742 60.61 -20.92 -13.41
C GLY A 742 59.25 -20.50 -13.98
N TYR A 743 59.18 -19.98 -15.21
CA TYR A 743 57.94 -19.78 -15.95
C TYR A 743 57.67 -20.94 -16.91
N THR A 744 56.41 -21.37 -17.01
CA THR A 744 55.94 -22.31 -18.03
C THR A 744 55.74 -21.56 -19.36
N VAL A 745 56.59 -21.83 -20.34
CA VAL A 745 56.53 -21.26 -21.69
C VAL A 745 55.53 -22.03 -22.55
N ASN A 746 54.66 -21.29 -23.22
CA ASN A 746 53.57 -21.79 -24.06
C ASN A 746 53.56 -21.04 -25.40
N ASN A 747 53.30 -21.74 -26.50
CA ASN A 747 53.36 -21.14 -27.84
C ASN A 747 52.13 -21.52 -28.67
N LEU A 748 51.40 -20.52 -29.17
CA LEU A 748 50.46 -20.73 -30.28
C LEU A 748 51.25 -20.63 -31.58
N VAL A 749 51.17 -21.64 -32.44
CA VAL A 749 51.84 -21.64 -33.76
C VAL A 749 50.79 -21.81 -34.85
N LEU A 750 50.65 -20.78 -35.68
CA LEU A 750 49.83 -20.79 -36.88
C LEU A 750 50.73 -21.25 -38.03
N THR A 751 50.50 -22.47 -38.51
CA THR A 751 51.32 -23.09 -39.55
C THR A 751 50.78 -22.84 -40.95
N ASN A 752 51.67 -22.71 -41.93
CA ASN A 752 51.33 -22.57 -43.36
C ASN A 752 50.41 -21.39 -43.67
N VAL A 753 50.60 -20.25 -42.98
CA VAL A 753 49.94 -18.98 -43.34
C VAL A 753 50.33 -18.66 -44.79
N PRO A 754 49.40 -18.49 -45.73
CA PRO A 754 49.75 -18.24 -47.12
C PRO A 754 50.11 -16.76 -47.36
N LYS A 755 50.92 -16.50 -48.38
CA LYS A 755 51.49 -15.17 -48.67
C LYS A 755 50.47 -14.05 -48.92
N ASP A 756 49.26 -14.36 -49.40
CA ASP A 756 48.15 -13.41 -49.56
C ASP A 756 47.54 -12.96 -48.21
N GLN A 757 47.87 -13.67 -47.12
CA GLN A 757 47.43 -13.38 -45.75
C GLN A 757 48.56 -12.84 -44.86
N TYR A 758 49.74 -12.51 -45.41
CA TYR A 758 50.86 -12.03 -44.59
C TYR A 758 50.60 -10.69 -43.91
N ASP A 759 49.72 -9.85 -44.46
CA ASP A 759 49.33 -8.59 -43.81
C ASP A 759 48.19 -8.76 -42.80
N THR A 760 47.44 -9.86 -42.89
CA THR A 760 46.28 -10.15 -42.02
C THR A 760 46.71 -10.30 -40.57
N ALA A 761 46.29 -9.35 -39.73
CA ALA A 761 46.60 -9.35 -38.31
C ALA A 761 45.72 -10.35 -37.55
N VAL A 762 46.34 -11.35 -36.94
CA VAL A 762 45.67 -12.34 -36.09
C VAL A 762 45.62 -11.84 -34.66
N ARG A 763 44.42 -11.81 -34.09
CA ARG A 763 44.16 -11.45 -32.69
C ARG A 763 44.19 -12.71 -31.84
N VAL A 764 44.89 -12.68 -30.71
CA VAL A 764 45.12 -13.82 -29.83
C VAL A 764 44.98 -13.38 -28.38
N ARG A 765 44.24 -14.17 -27.58
CA ARG A 765 44.19 -14.07 -26.12
C ARG A 765 44.51 -15.43 -25.52
N MET A 766 45.38 -15.47 -24.52
CA MET A 766 45.76 -16.71 -23.83
C MET A 766 44.75 -17.02 -22.71
N ASN A 767 44.44 -18.30 -22.52
CA ASN A 767 43.75 -18.83 -21.36
C ASN A 767 44.73 -19.71 -20.55
N LEU A 768 44.73 -19.56 -19.23
CA LEU A 768 45.54 -20.32 -18.28
C LEU A 768 44.61 -21.08 -17.35
N LYS A 769 44.83 -22.39 -17.20
CA LYS A 769 44.14 -23.26 -16.25
C LYS A 769 45.10 -23.69 -15.15
N TYR A 770 44.69 -23.51 -13.90
CA TYR A 770 45.41 -23.98 -12.73
C TYR A 770 44.50 -24.73 -11.77
N LYS A 771 45.10 -25.54 -10.89
CA LYS A 771 44.42 -26.26 -9.81
C LYS A 771 44.90 -25.74 -8.46
N THR A 772 43.97 -25.56 -7.54
CA THR A 772 44.17 -25.11 -6.15
C THR A 772 44.44 -26.29 -5.21
N PRO A 773 44.91 -26.07 -3.97
CA PRO A 773 45.25 -27.14 -3.02
C PRO A 773 44.10 -28.10 -2.64
N ASP A 774 42.85 -27.65 -2.67
CA ASP A 774 41.64 -28.47 -2.45
C ASP A 774 41.21 -29.25 -3.71
N GLY A 775 41.86 -29.03 -4.85
CA GLY A 775 41.57 -29.68 -6.11
C GLY A 775 40.64 -28.92 -7.05
N THR A 776 40.14 -27.74 -6.67
CA THR A 776 39.32 -26.90 -7.56
C THR A 776 40.15 -26.38 -8.74
N PHE A 777 39.62 -26.52 -9.95
CA PHE A 777 40.18 -25.95 -11.18
C PHE A 777 39.68 -24.53 -11.41
N VAL A 778 40.58 -23.64 -11.84
CA VAL A 778 40.28 -22.25 -12.20
C VAL A 778 40.82 -21.97 -13.60
N ASN A 779 40.00 -21.34 -14.45
CA ASN A 779 40.41 -20.82 -15.75
C ASN A 779 40.48 -19.29 -15.67
N VAL A 780 41.56 -18.70 -16.19
CA VAL A 780 41.73 -17.25 -16.28
C VAL A 780 42.20 -16.85 -17.68
N LEU A 781 41.88 -15.63 -18.11
CA LEU A 781 42.28 -15.08 -19.40
C LEU A 781 43.41 -14.04 -19.23
N ASP A 782 44.26 -13.91 -20.25
CA ASP A 782 45.11 -12.74 -20.40
C ASP A 782 44.23 -11.49 -20.59
N PRO A 783 44.32 -10.47 -19.73
CA PRO A 783 43.54 -9.24 -19.91
C PRO A 783 43.97 -8.41 -21.13
N VAL A 784 45.12 -8.70 -21.75
CA VAL A 784 45.64 -7.96 -22.91
C VAL A 784 45.57 -8.81 -24.17
N GLU A 785 44.66 -8.45 -25.08
CA GLU A 785 44.62 -9.02 -26.44
C GLU A 785 45.88 -8.64 -27.22
N GLN A 786 46.55 -9.64 -27.79
CA GLN A 786 47.72 -9.46 -28.64
C GLN A 786 47.31 -9.57 -30.11
N SER A 787 47.90 -8.76 -30.98
CA SER A 787 47.62 -8.78 -32.42
C SER A 787 48.91 -8.70 -33.23
N ARG A 788 49.14 -9.64 -34.16
CA ARG A 788 50.31 -9.67 -35.05
C ARG A 788 49.96 -10.26 -36.42
N SER A 789 50.56 -9.71 -37.48
CA SER A 789 50.62 -10.33 -38.82
C SER A 789 52.04 -10.84 -39.15
N VAL A 790 52.21 -11.61 -40.23
CA VAL A 790 53.53 -12.06 -40.70
C VAL A 790 54.39 -10.86 -41.11
N ASN A 791 53.81 -9.91 -41.85
CA ASN A 791 54.48 -8.67 -42.28
C ASN A 791 54.94 -7.82 -41.09
N GLN A 792 54.14 -7.71 -40.02
CA GLN A 792 54.53 -6.96 -38.83
C GLN A 792 55.75 -7.58 -38.13
N VAL A 793 55.80 -8.91 -38.01
CA VAL A 793 56.93 -9.61 -37.40
C VAL A 793 58.15 -9.60 -38.31
N ALA A 794 57.98 -9.77 -39.63
CA ALA A 794 59.06 -9.71 -40.61
C ALA A 794 59.72 -8.31 -40.66
N ASN A 795 58.92 -7.23 -40.67
CA ASN A 795 59.43 -5.86 -40.57
C ASN A 795 60.21 -5.61 -39.27
N ALA A 796 59.74 -6.14 -38.14
CA ALA A 796 60.48 -6.03 -36.88
C ALA A 796 61.85 -6.73 -36.97
N ILE A 797 61.90 -7.93 -37.56
CA ILE A 797 63.13 -8.73 -37.73
C ILE A 797 64.15 -8.02 -38.64
N VAL A 798 63.73 -7.46 -39.78
CA VAL A 798 64.63 -6.74 -40.70
C VAL A 798 65.30 -5.54 -40.01
N ASN A 799 64.53 -4.80 -39.21
CA ASN A 799 64.97 -3.60 -38.51
C ASN A 799 65.78 -3.88 -37.22
N ASP A 800 65.74 -5.10 -36.67
CA ASP A 800 66.46 -5.45 -35.44
C ASP A 800 67.98 -5.50 -35.66
N LYS A 801 68.76 -4.74 -34.88
CA LYS A 801 70.24 -4.67 -35.03
C LYS A 801 70.98 -5.91 -34.52
N THR A 802 70.31 -6.81 -33.80
CA THR A 802 70.90 -7.98 -33.13
C THR A 802 70.73 -9.29 -33.90
N VAL A 803 69.84 -9.30 -34.90
CA VAL A 803 69.50 -10.50 -35.69
C VAL A 803 70.50 -10.73 -36.84
N SER A 804 70.85 -12.00 -37.12
CA SER A 804 71.79 -12.36 -38.19
C SER A 804 71.28 -12.00 -39.58
N SER A 805 72.22 -11.76 -40.51
CA SER A 805 71.90 -11.45 -41.91
C SER A 805 71.05 -12.53 -42.59
N GLU A 806 71.19 -13.80 -42.21
CA GLU A 806 70.39 -14.89 -42.78
C GLU A 806 68.91 -14.78 -42.40
N VAL A 807 68.63 -14.52 -41.12
CA VAL A 807 67.26 -14.36 -40.62
C VAL A 807 66.63 -13.06 -41.14
N LYS A 808 67.43 -12.00 -41.32
CA LYS A 808 66.97 -10.78 -42.01
C LYS A 808 66.62 -11.02 -43.48
N ASN A 809 67.46 -11.74 -44.21
CA ASN A 809 67.20 -12.08 -45.62
C ASN A 809 65.94 -12.95 -45.76
N PHE A 810 65.71 -13.88 -44.82
CA PHE A 810 64.46 -14.64 -44.76
C PHE A 810 63.24 -13.74 -44.53
N ALA A 811 63.28 -12.86 -43.52
CA ALA A 811 62.19 -11.93 -43.25
C ALA A 811 61.92 -10.95 -44.40
N GLN A 812 62.97 -10.40 -45.02
CA GLN A 812 62.86 -9.57 -46.21
C GLN A 812 62.22 -10.33 -47.37
N GLY A 813 62.60 -11.60 -47.59
CA GLY A 813 62.00 -12.45 -48.62
C GLY A 813 60.50 -12.70 -48.44
N LEU A 814 59.98 -12.66 -47.20
CA LEU A 814 58.54 -12.72 -46.92
C LEU A 814 57.83 -11.39 -47.21
N LEU A 815 58.46 -10.26 -46.88
CA LEU A 815 57.96 -8.93 -47.24
C LEU A 815 57.90 -8.79 -48.77
N ASP A 816 58.97 -9.10 -49.47
CA ASP A 816 59.05 -9.06 -50.94
C ASP A 816 57.97 -9.95 -51.59
N ALA A 817 57.71 -11.13 -51.01
CA ALA A 817 56.66 -12.04 -51.48
C ALA A 817 55.23 -11.52 -51.22
N SER A 818 55.02 -10.75 -50.15
CA SER A 818 53.75 -10.05 -49.89
C SER A 818 53.57 -8.84 -50.81
N LEU A 819 54.64 -8.08 -51.10
CA LEU A 819 54.57 -6.93 -52.02
C LEU A 819 54.29 -7.37 -53.46
N ALA A 820 54.81 -8.52 -53.89
CA ALA A 820 54.59 -9.04 -55.25
C ALA A 820 53.14 -9.52 -55.56
N LEU A 821 52.21 -9.35 -54.60
CA LEU A 821 50.78 -9.63 -54.75
C LEU A 821 49.92 -8.36 -54.80
N GLN A 822 50.51 -7.18 -54.59
CA GLN A 822 49.88 -5.86 -54.67
C GLN A 822 50.11 -5.22 -56.03
#